data_AF-A0A940CF41-F1
#
_entry.id   AF-A0A940CF41-F1
#
_cell.length_a   1.000
_cell.length_b   1.000
_cell.length_c   1.000
_cell.angle_alpha   90.00
_cell.angle_beta   90.00
_cell.angle_gamma   90.00
#
_symmetry.space_group_name_H-M   'P 1'
#
loop_
_entity.id
_entity.type
_entity.pdbx_description
1 polymer ?
#
loop_
_entity_poly.entity_id
_entity_poly.type
_entity_poly.pdbx_seq_one_letter_code
_entity_poly.pdbx_strand_id
1 'polypeptide(L)'
;MRKHISVLLAIAIVISMMTAGLATRSYAEATTVTIVTADLGYENADDVKDVSKDGVTITFDKGAGSSDPKYYTTGSAIRVYGSNTVTFAASAPITLIKVTYSAADFVGNFSADSGTYTLSDTVATWTGSANTVVWTNNIQKGNARFQKIEVTFGGEGGNTEPEPTATATGSTTPTDPGEILDALYALGDNDALEGKYTLTGKITSVDTAYNAQFKNITVTIVVDGYDDKPVKCYRLKGDGVDALKVNDVITVEGALKKYKGTPEFDEGCELKSVVPAPTESTEPQPTPSTPEEILTALYGLGTDEALEGTYTLTGTITSVDTAYSEQHHNITVTIVVDGYPDKPVKCYRLAGEGADKLKVNDVITVEGKLKDYHGTKEFDAGCQLKSVVPASDPEPTATGEPQPTPSTPEEILTALYALEAGQKMEGTYTLSGVITQVNTPYNQQYKDVTVTIVVGNFTDKPVMCYCMKGEGVETLKVGDSITVTGALKRYNDTREFDKDCQLVSIDARGEAQTDEEPVPTTPEEIVNAVYDLDPGAFLNGNFTLTGVITSIDTPFNPDYNNVTVTIVVGNMTDKPIMCYRLQGNGADDLAVGDTITVSGLLKKYHKDGQPDIPEFDAGCSLDKVVKAQQPQPGTGDLAVTSFAALLVLALSAALVLRRKKA
;
A
#
# COMPACT_ATOMS: atom_id res chain seq x y z
N MET A 1 8.42 67.12 -29.39
CA MET A 1 9.62 66.28 -29.66
C MET A 1 10.37 65.77 -28.41
N ARG A 2 9.95 66.07 -27.16
CA ARG A 2 10.59 65.50 -25.95
C ARG A 2 9.84 64.34 -25.28
N LYS A 3 8.64 63.96 -25.76
CA LYS A 3 7.85 62.83 -25.19
C LYS A 3 7.92 61.53 -25.99
N HIS A 4 8.64 61.48 -27.12
CA HIS A 4 8.78 60.26 -27.93
C HIS A 4 10.18 59.64 -27.94
N ILE A 5 11.16 60.23 -27.25
CA ILE A 5 12.52 59.66 -27.15
C ILE A 5 12.68 58.75 -25.92
N SER A 6 11.84 58.90 -24.88
CA SER A 6 11.94 58.08 -23.66
C SER A 6 11.25 56.71 -23.74
N VAL A 7 10.37 56.49 -24.72
CA VAL A 7 9.68 55.19 -24.90
C VAL A 7 10.54 54.21 -25.71
N LEU A 8 11.38 54.70 -26.63
CA LEU A 8 12.28 53.83 -27.40
C LEU A 8 13.51 53.35 -26.63
N LEU A 9 13.93 54.05 -25.56
CA LEU A 9 15.08 53.61 -24.75
C LEU A 9 14.71 52.54 -23.71
N ALA A 10 13.43 52.41 -23.36
CA ALA A 10 12.95 51.34 -22.47
C ALA A 10 12.73 50.00 -23.21
N ILE A 11 12.42 50.03 -24.51
CA ILE A 11 12.18 48.82 -25.31
C ILE A 11 13.49 48.13 -25.73
N ALA A 12 14.60 48.87 -25.84
CA ALA A 12 15.91 48.29 -26.16
C ALA A 12 16.57 47.55 -24.98
N ILE A 13 16.20 47.85 -23.73
CA ILE A 13 16.76 47.19 -22.53
C ILE A 13 16.03 45.87 -22.23
N VAL A 14 14.76 45.75 -22.60
CA VAL A 14 13.98 44.51 -22.40
C VAL A 14 14.33 43.43 -23.43
N ILE A 15 14.84 43.80 -24.62
CA ILE A 15 15.22 42.83 -25.66
C ILE A 15 16.70 42.38 -25.55
N SER A 16 17.56 43.11 -24.84
CA SER A 16 18.96 42.70 -24.60
C SER A 16 19.15 41.74 -23.41
N MET A 17 18.09 41.39 -22.67
CA MET A 17 18.15 40.35 -21.63
C MET A 17 17.61 38.98 -22.10
N MET A 18 17.08 38.88 -23.32
CA MET A 18 16.56 37.62 -23.88
C MET A 18 17.60 36.73 -24.60
N THR A 19 18.90 37.03 -24.50
CA THR A 19 19.96 36.21 -25.15
C THR A 19 21.16 35.88 -24.26
N ALA A 20 21.01 35.89 -22.94
CA ALA A 20 22.01 35.30 -22.03
C ALA A 20 21.44 34.07 -21.32
N GLY A 21 21.70 32.89 -21.90
CA GLY A 21 21.62 31.62 -21.20
C GLY A 21 20.26 30.90 -21.22
N LEU A 22 19.82 30.44 -22.40
CA LEU A 22 19.18 29.13 -22.47
C LEU A 22 20.25 28.07 -22.16
N ALA A 23 20.67 28.00 -20.90
CA ALA A 23 21.20 26.76 -20.36
C ALA A 23 19.97 25.91 -20.10
N THR A 24 19.78 24.85 -20.89
CA THR A 24 18.97 23.73 -20.48
C THR A 24 19.54 23.26 -19.14
N ARG A 25 18.94 23.68 -18.02
CA ARG A 25 19.18 23.02 -16.74
C ARG A 25 18.66 21.60 -16.94
N SER A 26 19.57 20.63 -17.00
CA SER A 26 19.16 19.26 -16.75
C SER A 26 18.68 19.22 -15.31
N TYR A 27 17.37 19.08 -15.13
CA TYR A 27 16.79 18.88 -13.80
C TYR A 27 17.24 17.50 -13.31
N ALA A 28 17.83 17.45 -12.12
CA ALA A 28 18.09 16.17 -11.47
C ALA A 28 16.77 15.67 -10.88
N GLU A 29 16.27 14.56 -11.41
CA GLU A 29 15.10 13.84 -10.89
C GLU A 29 15.31 13.49 -9.41
N ALA A 30 14.25 13.55 -8.62
CA ALA A 30 14.29 13.12 -7.22
C ALA A 30 14.62 11.62 -7.15
N THR A 31 15.59 11.25 -6.32
CA THR A 31 16.05 9.87 -6.16
C THR A 31 15.71 9.39 -4.76
N THR A 32 15.07 8.21 -4.64
CA THR A 32 14.78 7.58 -3.34
C THR A 32 15.67 6.37 -3.15
N VAL A 33 16.39 6.33 -2.02
CA VAL A 33 17.23 5.20 -1.61
C VAL A 33 16.57 4.46 -0.46
N THR A 34 16.40 3.15 -0.65
CA THR A 34 15.78 2.26 0.34
C THR A 34 16.84 1.36 0.99
N ILE A 35 16.86 1.38 2.32
CA ILE A 35 17.73 0.61 3.19
C ILE A 35 16.84 -0.28 4.06
N VAL A 36 16.90 -1.59 3.85
CA VAL A 36 16.30 -2.59 4.73
C VAL A 36 17.41 -3.11 5.64
N THR A 37 17.22 -3.00 6.95
CA THR A 37 18.32 -3.25 7.90
C THR A 37 18.71 -4.74 7.99
N ALA A 38 17.81 -5.65 7.61
CA ALA A 38 18.10 -7.08 7.47
C ALA A 38 19.17 -7.38 6.42
N ASP A 39 19.26 -6.55 5.38
CA ASP A 39 20.14 -6.79 4.21
C ASP A 39 21.54 -6.21 4.41
N LEU A 40 21.80 -5.58 5.56
CA LEU A 40 23.07 -4.90 5.84
C LEU A 40 24.18 -5.86 6.30
N GLY A 41 23.85 -7.13 6.56
CA GLY A 41 24.83 -8.16 6.90
C GLY A 41 25.45 -8.05 8.29
N TYR A 42 24.82 -7.30 9.21
CA TYR A 42 25.25 -7.21 10.61
C TYR A 42 24.89 -8.48 11.39
N GLU A 43 25.80 -8.93 12.26
CA GLU A 43 25.54 -10.00 13.21
C GLU A 43 24.74 -9.48 14.41
N ASN A 44 24.12 -10.38 15.17
CA ASN A 44 23.32 -9.99 16.32
C ASN A 44 24.17 -9.30 17.39
N ALA A 45 23.73 -8.10 17.80
CA ALA A 45 24.34 -7.18 18.76
C ALA A 45 25.58 -6.42 18.27
N ASP A 46 25.85 -6.45 16.96
CA ASP A 46 26.88 -5.62 16.34
C ASP A 46 26.62 -4.13 16.54
N ASP A 47 27.70 -3.38 16.76
CA ASP A 47 27.65 -1.92 16.78
C ASP A 47 27.39 -1.40 15.37
N VAL A 48 26.40 -0.53 15.22
CA VAL A 48 26.09 0.12 13.96
C VAL A 48 26.50 1.57 14.08
N LYS A 49 27.49 1.98 13.27
CA LYS A 49 28.02 3.36 13.26
C LYS A 49 27.62 4.11 12.01
N ASP A 50 27.86 3.52 10.84
CA ASP A 50 27.54 4.16 9.56
C ASP A 50 26.91 3.13 8.62
N VAL A 51 25.89 3.57 7.90
CA VAL A 51 25.28 2.84 6.78
C VAL A 51 25.34 3.74 5.56
N SER A 52 25.97 3.29 4.48
CA SER A 52 26.08 4.06 3.24
C SER A 52 25.53 3.26 2.08
N LYS A 53 24.62 3.85 1.31
CA LYS A 53 24.02 3.24 0.12
C LYS A 53 23.65 4.32 -0.88
N ASP A 54 24.03 4.13 -2.15
CA ASP A 54 23.59 4.93 -3.30
C ASP A 54 23.63 6.45 -3.10
N GLY A 55 24.69 6.96 -2.43
CA GLY A 55 24.90 8.39 -2.20
C GLY A 55 24.26 8.97 -0.94
N VAL A 56 23.57 8.14 -0.14
CA VAL A 56 23.08 8.46 1.21
C VAL A 56 24.00 7.82 2.25
N THR A 57 24.32 8.58 3.29
CA THR A 57 25.04 8.11 4.49
C THR A 57 24.16 8.34 5.71
N ILE A 58 24.00 7.32 6.54
CA ILE A 58 23.28 7.38 7.81
C ILE A 58 24.24 7.02 8.94
N THR A 59 24.53 7.98 9.81
CA THR A 59 25.40 7.79 10.97
C THR A 59 24.55 7.60 12.22
N PHE A 60 24.82 6.54 12.97
CA PHE A 60 24.18 6.20 14.23
C PHE A 60 25.18 6.44 15.36
N ASP A 61 24.91 7.43 16.20
CA ASP A 61 25.77 7.80 17.33
C ASP A 61 25.03 7.63 18.66
N LYS A 62 25.79 7.32 19.70
CA LYS A 62 25.27 7.24 21.07
C LYS A 62 24.77 8.59 21.58
N GLY A 63 25.23 9.70 21.01
CA GLY A 63 24.87 11.04 21.45
C GLY A 63 25.15 11.21 22.95
N ALA A 64 24.17 11.73 23.69
CA ALA A 64 24.25 11.85 25.14
C ALA A 64 23.83 10.57 25.90
N GLY A 65 23.49 9.50 25.17
CA GLY A 65 23.03 8.23 25.71
C GLY A 65 24.14 7.38 26.35
N SER A 66 23.74 6.28 26.98
CA SER A 66 24.66 5.33 27.64
C SER A 66 24.97 4.09 26.80
N SER A 67 24.23 3.85 25.72
CA SER A 67 24.31 2.64 24.89
C SER A 67 24.46 2.98 23.42
N ASP A 68 25.51 2.47 22.78
CA ASP A 68 25.71 2.64 21.34
C ASP A 68 24.57 1.96 20.55
N PRO A 69 24.14 2.53 19.40
CA PRO A 69 23.21 1.86 18.49
C PRO A 69 23.72 0.49 18.04
N LYS A 70 22.83 -0.50 18.03
CA LYS A 70 23.19 -1.89 17.74
C LYS A 70 22.17 -2.58 16.86
N TYR A 71 22.63 -3.43 15.96
CA TYR A 71 21.75 -4.31 15.20
C TYR A 71 21.34 -5.51 16.04
N TYR A 72 20.08 -5.93 15.96
CA TYR A 72 19.62 -7.17 16.55
C TYR A 72 18.80 -7.95 15.53
N THR A 73 19.10 -9.24 15.40
CA THR A 73 18.32 -10.16 14.56
C THR A 73 16.90 -10.32 15.11
N THR A 74 16.70 -10.13 16.42
CA THR A 74 15.36 -10.02 17.01
C THR A 74 14.67 -8.72 16.60
N GLY A 75 13.76 -8.84 15.63
CA GLY A 75 13.06 -7.73 15.00
C GLY A 75 13.77 -7.18 13.76
N SER A 76 14.88 -7.80 13.35
CA SER A 76 15.71 -7.42 12.19
C SER A 76 15.86 -5.91 12.06
N ALA A 77 16.36 -5.28 13.12
CA ALA A 77 16.31 -3.83 13.27
C ALA A 77 17.51 -3.26 13.99
N ILE A 78 17.85 -2.03 13.63
CA ILE A 78 18.82 -1.21 14.36
C ILE A 78 18.12 -0.61 15.58
N ARG A 79 18.63 -0.90 16.77
CA ARG A 79 18.14 -0.32 18.02
C ARG A 79 18.78 1.05 18.25
N VAL A 80 17.93 2.07 18.32
CA VAL A 80 18.32 3.44 18.65
C VAL A 80 17.78 3.75 20.04
N TYR A 81 18.67 3.88 21.02
CA TYR A 81 18.31 4.09 22.42
C TYR A 81 17.98 5.56 22.71
N GLY A 82 17.44 5.84 23.90
CA GLY A 82 17.22 7.20 24.36
C GLY A 82 18.52 8.02 24.34
N SER A 83 18.42 9.26 23.89
CA SER A 83 19.51 10.23 23.66
C SER A 83 20.51 9.88 22.55
N ASN A 84 20.31 8.77 21.83
CA ASN A 84 21.08 8.49 20.63
C ASN A 84 20.68 9.44 19.49
N THR A 85 21.63 9.75 18.62
CA THR A 85 21.42 10.59 17.45
C THR A 85 21.59 9.78 16.16
N VAL A 86 20.80 10.11 15.14
CA VAL A 86 20.86 9.51 13.80
C VAL A 86 20.99 10.63 12.78
N THR A 87 22.09 10.67 12.04
CA THR A 87 22.37 11.71 11.06
C THR A 87 22.19 11.15 9.65
N PHE A 88 21.26 11.71 8.88
CA PHE A 88 21.05 11.40 7.47
C PHE A 88 21.78 12.44 6.62
N ALA A 89 22.60 12.01 5.67
CA ALA A 89 23.34 12.91 4.79
C ALA A 89 23.30 12.44 3.34
N ALA A 90 23.15 13.40 2.41
CA ALA A 90 23.19 13.15 0.98
C ALA A 90 23.87 14.30 0.23
N SER A 91 24.41 14.00 -0.96
CA SER A 91 25.10 15.00 -1.80
C SER A 91 24.17 16.05 -2.41
N ALA A 92 22.87 15.76 -2.51
CA ALA A 92 21.82 16.71 -2.86
C ALA A 92 20.86 16.89 -1.67
N PRO A 93 20.06 17.98 -1.64
CA PRO A 93 19.10 18.19 -0.57
C PRO A 93 18.14 17.02 -0.43
N ILE A 94 18.02 16.51 0.80
CA ILE A 94 17.04 15.53 1.22
C ILE A 94 15.70 16.24 1.37
N THR A 95 14.66 15.69 0.76
CA THR A 95 13.30 16.23 0.76
C THR A 95 12.32 15.39 1.57
N LEU A 96 12.61 14.09 1.73
CA LEU A 96 11.80 13.15 2.49
C LEU A 96 12.69 12.09 3.16
N ILE A 97 12.43 11.79 4.43
CA ILE A 97 12.96 10.62 5.11
C ILE A 97 11.78 9.84 5.68
N LYS A 98 11.69 8.54 5.41
CA LYS A 98 10.73 7.64 6.05
C LYS A 98 11.48 6.55 6.80
N VAL A 99 11.08 6.30 8.04
CA VAL A 99 11.61 5.21 8.87
C VAL A 99 10.46 4.34 9.32
N THR A 100 10.50 3.05 8.95
CA THR A 100 9.56 2.03 9.41
C THR A 100 10.12 1.33 10.63
N TYR A 101 9.34 1.30 11.70
CA TYR A 101 9.67 0.63 12.96
C TYR A 101 9.22 -0.83 12.95
N SER A 102 9.94 -1.70 13.66
CA SER A 102 9.62 -3.14 13.68
C SER A 102 8.28 -3.50 14.33
N ALA A 103 7.75 -2.63 15.21
CA ALA A 103 6.41 -2.74 15.81
C ALA A 103 6.03 -1.43 16.54
N ALA A 104 4.75 -1.26 16.85
CA ALA A 104 4.22 -0.09 17.57
C ALA A 104 4.86 0.13 18.95
N ASP A 105 5.21 -0.94 19.66
CA ASP A 105 5.88 -0.86 20.98
C ASP A 105 7.34 -0.39 20.90
N PHE A 106 7.90 -0.29 19.68
CA PHE A 106 9.31 0.05 19.43
C PHE A 106 9.47 1.30 18.57
N VAL A 107 8.50 2.20 18.60
CA VAL A 107 8.61 3.53 18.00
C VAL A 107 9.44 4.47 18.90
N GLY A 108 10.21 5.36 18.28
CA GLY A 108 10.94 6.40 19.01
C GLY A 108 10.15 7.69 19.13
N ASN A 109 10.72 8.65 19.86
CA ASN A 109 10.23 10.02 19.93
C ASN A 109 11.37 10.93 19.45
N PHE A 110 11.46 11.15 18.15
CA PHE A 110 12.59 11.88 17.58
C PHE A 110 12.30 13.37 17.43
N SER A 111 13.29 14.20 17.72
CA SER A 111 13.34 15.59 17.25
C SER A 111 14.38 15.68 16.13
N ALA A 112 14.02 16.26 14.99
CA ALA A 112 14.97 16.63 13.96
C ALA A 112 15.56 18.02 14.26
N ASP A 113 16.82 18.24 13.88
CA ASP A 113 17.51 19.53 13.96
C ASP A 113 16.96 20.56 12.96
N SER A 114 16.53 20.10 11.79
CA SER A 114 15.84 20.89 10.77
C SER A 114 14.61 20.16 10.24
N GLY A 115 13.79 20.83 9.42
CA GLY A 115 12.58 20.27 8.78
C GLY A 115 11.49 19.82 9.75
N THR A 116 10.49 19.10 9.22
CA THR A 116 9.30 18.68 9.95
C THR A 116 9.28 17.17 10.12
N TYR A 117 9.30 16.69 11.37
CA TYR A 117 9.13 15.28 11.72
C TYR A 117 7.69 14.98 12.15
N THR A 118 7.13 13.89 11.66
CA THR A 118 5.80 13.35 12.02
C THR A 118 5.91 11.84 12.27
N LEU A 119 5.01 11.30 13.09
CA LEU A 119 4.91 9.86 13.35
C LEU A 119 3.45 9.44 13.21
N SER A 120 3.19 8.44 12.34
CA SER A 120 1.89 7.80 12.19
C SER A 120 2.09 6.29 12.31
N ASP A 121 1.41 5.66 13.27
CA ASP A 121 1.54 4.24 13.59
C ASP A 121 3.00 3.79 13.77
N THR A 122 3.53 3.03 12.81
CA THR A 122 4.88 2.47 12.80
C THR A 122 5.78 3.14 11.77
N VAL A 123 5.40 4.30 11.23
CA VAL A 123 6.19 5.03 10.23
C VAL A 123 6.43 6.47 10.68
N ALA A 124 7.71 6.80 10.89
CA ALA A 124 8.15 8.18 11.04
C ALA A 124 8.43 8.79 9.68
N THR A 125 7.95 10.02 9.45
CA THR A 125 8.18 10.77 8.22
C THR A 125 8.77 12.13 8.55
N TRP A 126 9.84 12.49 7.86
CA TRP A 126 10.40 13.84 7.88
C TRP A 126 10.35 14.46 6.50
N THR A 127 10.00 15.73 6.42
CA THR A 127 10.03 16.53 5.19
C THR A 127 10.80 17.82 5.42
N GLY A 128 11.60 18.24 4.45
CA GLY A 128 12.38 19.47 4.55
C GLY A 128 13.24 19.71 3.32
N SER A 129 14.31 20.47 3.47
CA SER A 129 15.32 20.65 2.42
C SER A 129 16.69 20.86 3.05
N ALA A 130 17.41 19.76 3.29
CA ALA A 130 18.72 19.81 3.92
C ALA A 130 19.65 18.73 3.36
N ASN A 131 20.93 19.04 3.23
CA ASN A 131 21.94 18.03 2.86
C ASN A 131 22.29 17.09 4.03
N THR A 132 21.97 17.52 5.25
CA THR A 132 22.19 16.76 6.48
C THR A 132 21.04 17.04 7.45
N VAL A 133 20.53 15.99 8.09
CA VAL A 133 19.45 16.05 9.08
C VAL A 133 19.83 15.15 10.25
N VAL A 134 19.81 15.66 11.47
CA VAL A 134 20.10 14.93 12.70
C VAL A 134 18.83 14.71 13.50
N TRP A 135 18.45 13.45 13.69
CA TRP A 135 17.38 13.05 14.58
C TRP A 135 17.92 12.67 15.95
N THR A 136 17.37 13.22 17.02
CA THR A 136 17.69 12.85 18.41
C THR A 136 16.53 12.07 19.03
N ASN A 137 16.79 10.86 19.54
CA ASN A 137 15.74 10.06 20.18
C ASN A 137 15.48 10.51 21.62
N ASN A 138 14.34 11.11 21.91
CA ASN A 138 14.00 11.70 23.21
C ASN A 138 13.27 10.73 24.16
N ILE A 139 13.21 9.44 23.85
CA ILE A 139 12.63 8.44 24.76
C ILE A 139 13.49 8.30 26.03
N GLN A 140 12.83 8.22 27.18
CA GLN A 140 13.50 8.12 28.48
C GLN A 140 13.97 6.69 28.80
N LYS A 141 13.33 5.68 28.21
CA LYS A 141 13.63 4.26 28.44
C LYS A 141 13.22 3.44 27.22
N GLY A 142 14.00 2.40 26.90
CA GLY A 142 13.72 1.49 25.79
C GLY A 142 14.58 1.79 24.56
N ASN A 143 14.10 1.38 23.40
CA ASN A 143 14.75 1.59 22.11
C ASN A 143 13.68 1.77 21.03
N ALA A 144 13.97 2.65 20.09
CA ALA A 144 13.39 2.62 18.76
C ALA A 144 14.03 1.49 17.95
N ARG A 145 13.26 0.82 17.08
CA ARG A 145 13.76 -0.27 16.22
C ARG A 145 13.55 0.03 14.75
N PHE A 146 14.57 0.57 14.09
CA PHE A 146 14.51 0.91 12.67
C PHE A 146 14.66 -0.36 11.84
N GLN A 147 13.63 -0.74 11.09
CA GLN A 147 13.63 -1.93 10.23
C GLN A 147 13.90 -1.56 8.77
N LYS A 148 13.32 -0.45 8.31
CA LYS A 148 13.47 0.09 6.95
C LYS A 148 13.64 1.61 7.02
N ILE A 149 14.50 2.15 6.16
CA ILE A 149 14.75 3.58 6.01
C ILE A 149 14.69 3.92 4.53
N GLU A 150 13.95 4.96 4.16
CA GLU A 150 13.86 5.50 2.81
C GLU A 150 14.26 6.97 2.85
N VAL A 151 15.18 7.39 1.99
CA VAL A 151 15.66 8.77 1.92
C VAL A 151 15.53 9.25 0.47
N THR A 152 14.71 10.27 0.26
CA THR A 152 14.54 10.94 -1.04
C THR A 152 15.37 12.21 -1.07
N PHE A 153 16.22 12.37 -2.08
CA PHE A 153 17.08 13.53 -2.28
C PHE A 153 17.18 13.89 -3.77
N GLY A 154 17.40 15.16 -4.08
CA GLY A 154 17.24 15.70 -5.44
C GLY A 154 15.79 16.09 -5.75
N GLY A 155 15.58 16.94 -6.76
CA GLY A 155 14.32 17.67 -6.98
C GLY A 155 14.24 19.02 -6.23
N GLU A 156 13.41 19.94 -6.72
CA GLU A 156 13.26 21.29 -6.14
C GLU A 156 12.45 21.22 -4.83
N GLY A 157 13.15 21.17 -3.69
CA GLY A 157 12.59 21.36 -2.36
C GLY A 157 12.39 22.85 -2.05
N GLY A 158 11.23 23.19 -1.51
CA GLY A 158 10.90 24.55 -1.07
C GLY A 158 11.81 25.03 0.07
N ASN A 159 12.46 26.16 -0.19
CA ASN A 159 13.08 27.14 0.71
C ASN A 159 14.13 26.69 1.75
N THR A 160 15.39 26.86 1.32
CA THR A 160 16.63 27.30 1.98
C THR A 160 16.71 27.41 3.52
N GLU A 161 17.57 26.56 4.08
CA GLU A 161 18.27 26.67 5.37
C GLU A 161 19.68 27.27 5.19
N PRO A 162 20.29 27.86 6.25
CA PRO A 162 21.66 27.42 6.59
C PRO A 162 21.90 27.25 8.11
N GLU A 163 22.61 26.18 8.48
CA GLU A 163 23.18 25.90 9.82
C GLU A 163 24.73 26.12 9.83
N PRO A 164 25.47 26.05 10.96
CA PRO A 164 25.23 26.50 12.35
C PRO A 164 26.42 27.29 12.96
N THR A 165 26.27 27.88 14.16
CA THR A 165 27.26 27.77 15.28
C THR A 165 26.87 28.52 16.58
N ALA A 166 27.13 27.81 17.68
CA ALA A 166 27.63 28.27 18.99
C ALA A 166 26.65 28.81 20.06
N THR A 167 26.75 28.14 21.21
CA THR A 167 26.27 28.49 22.56
C THR A 167 26.59 29.94 22.95
N ALA A 168 25.57 30.73 23.29
CA ALA A 168 25.73 31.91 24.13
C ALA A 168 24.44 32.22 24.90
N THR A 169 24.54 32.24 26.23
CA THR A 169 23.57 32.88 27.13
C THR A 169 23.41 34.35 26.76
N GLY A 170 22.26 34.70 26.18
CA GLY A 170 21.82 36.06 25.94
C GLY A 170 20.33 36.02 25.64
N SER A 171 19.54 36.82 26.36
CA SER A 171 18.13 37.04 26.06
C SER A 171 18.04 37.67 24.67
N THR A 172 17.88 36.84 23.65
CA THR A 172 17.49 37.25 22.31
C THR A 172 16.01 36.92 22.18
N THR A 173 15.19 37.94 21.99
CA THR A 173 13.78 37.80 21.64
C THR A 173 13.69 36.85 20.43
N PRO A 174 12.98 35.70 20.53
CA PRO A 174 12.89 34.75 19.43
C PRO A 174 12.24 35.44 18.22
N THR A 175 12.86 35.26 17.05
CA THR A 175 12.39 35.84 15.79
C THR A 175 11.88 34.80 14.81
N ASP A 176 12.19 33.52 15.04
CA ASP A 176 11.66 32.42 14.26
C ASP A 176 10.18 32.13 14.64
N PRO A 177 9.25 32.01 13.67
CA PRO A 177 7.84 31.76 13.98
C PRO A 177 7.59 30.51 14.82
N GLY A 178 8.37 29.43 14.63
CA GLY A 178 8.27 28.21 15.40
C GLY A 178 8.67 28.41 16.85
N GLU A 179 9.82 29.04 17.09
CA GLU A 179 10.29 29.37 18.45
C GLU A 179 9.33 30.30 19.19
N ILE A 180 8.75 31.28 18.48
CA ILE A 180 7.74 32.19 19.04
C ILE A 180 6.49 31.41 19.45
N LEU A 181 6.01 30.51 18.60
CA LEU A 181 4.84 29.67 18.88
C LEU A 181 5.10 28.70 20.04
N ASP A 182 6.25 28.05 20.09
CA ASP A 182 6.64 27.17 21.19
C ASP A 182 6.68 27.91 22.51
N ALA A 183 7.34 29.08 22.54
CA ALA A 183 7.39 29.93 23.72
C ALA A 183 5.99 30.37 24.17
N LEU A 184 5.12 30.76 23.23
CA LEU A 184 3.75 31.17 23.51
C LEU A 184 2.89 30.02 24.06
N TYR A 185 2.99 28.83 23.49
CA TYR A 185 2.21 27.67 23.93
C TYR A 185 2.68 27.10 25.27
N ALA A 186 3.97 27.25 25.58
CA ALA A 186 4.57 26.88 26.86
C ALA A 186 4.21 27.82 28.01
N LEU A 187 3.62 29.00 27.75
CA LEU A 187 3.22 29.94 28.79
C LEU A 187 2.19 29.34 29.76
N GLY A 188 2.28 29.79 31.02
CA GLY A 188 1.22 29.64 32.00
C GLY A 188 0.03 30.54 31.68
N ASP A 189 -1.12 30.24 32.30
CA ASP A 189 -2.33 31.03 32.08
C ASP A 189 -2.18 32.47 32.57
N ASN A 190 -2.43 33.40 31.66
CA ASN A 190 -2.33 34.86 31.77
C ASN A 190 -0.88 35.39 31.82
N ASP A 191 0.11 34.55 31.51
CA ASP A 191 1.46 35.01 31.25
C ASP A 191 1.59 35.60 29.83
N ALA A 192 2.63 36.42 29.63
CA ALA A 192 2.93 37.08 28.36
C ALA A 192 4.42 36.94 28.00
N LEU A 193 4.70 36.86 26.70
CA LEU A 193 6.06 37.00 26.18
C LEU A 193 6.49 38.47 26.29
N GLU A 194 7.75 38.69 26.69
CA GLU A 194 8.29 40.05 26.77
C GLU A 194 8.58 40.58 25.35
N GLY A 195 8.07 41.77 25.04
CA GLY A 195 8.29 42.44 23.75
C GLY A 195 7.12 42.32 22.77
N LYS A 196 7.40 42.71 21.52
CA LYS A 196 6.48 42.55 20.39
C LYS A 196 7.04 41.52 19.43
N TYR A 197 6.15 40.74 18.85
CA TYR A 197 6.44 39.66 17.92
C TYR A 197 5.64 39.84 16.65
N THR A 198 6.14 39.28 15.56
CA THR A 198 5.48 39.29 14.26
C THR A 198 5.24 37.86 13.82
N LEU A 199 3.99 37.50 13.52
CA LEU A 199 3.64 36.21 12.95
C LEU A 199 2.86 36.42 11.65
N THR A 200 3.19 35.60 10.66
CA THR A 200 2.45 35.50 9.40
C THR A 200 1.66 34.22 9.40
N GLY A 201 0.35 34.31 9.25
CA GLY A 201 -0.51 33.14 9.27
C GLY A 201 -1.77 33.31 8.45
N LYS A 202 -2.33 32.18 8.04
CA LYS A 202 -3.60 32.08 7.34
C LYS A 202 -4.75 32.25 8.33
N ILE A 203 -5.69 33.13 8.04
CA ILE A 203 -6.92 33.29 8.82
C ILE A 203 -7.75 32.01 8.68
N THR A 204 -7.99 31.32 9.79
CA THR A 204 -8.88 30.16 9.86
C THR A 204 -10.27 30.51 10.38
N SER A 205 -10.39 31.60 11.14
CA SER A 205 -11.68 32.08 11.68
C SER A 205 -11.73 33.61 11.75
N VAL A 206 -12.91 34.16 11.47
CA VAL A 206 -13.27 35.55 11.80
C VAL A 206 -14.16 35.52 13.04
N ASP A 207 -13.55 35.73 14.21
CA ASP A 207 -14.18 35.50 15.51
C ASP A 207 -15.16 36.61 15.92
N THR A 208 -14.97 37.83 15.42
CA THR A 208 -15.91 38.94 15.61
C THR A 208 -16.08 39.74 14.33
N ALA A 209 -17.30 40.22 14.04
CA ALA A 209 -17.52 41.19 12.96
C ALA A 209 -16.72 42.49 13.19
N TYR A 210 -16.32 43.15 12.10
CA TYR A 210 -15.62 44.44 12.16
C TYR A 210 -16.44 45.49 12.92
N ASN A 211 -15.81 46.14 13.90
CA ASN A 211 -16.43 47.20 14.68
C ASN A 211 -15.99 48.57 14.16
N ALA A 212 -16.87 49.27 13.45
CA ALA A 212 -16.58 50.60 12.89
C ALA A 212 -16.27 51.68 13.94
N GLN A 213 -16.78 51.55 15.17
CA GLN A 213 -16.52 52.51 16.26
C GLN A 213 -15.10 52.35 16.81
N PHE A 214 -14.65 51.11 17.02
CA PHE A 214 -13.34 50.81 17.59
C PHE A 214 -12.25 50.50 16.54
N LYS A 215 -12.65 50.47 15.26
CA LYS A 215 -11.81 50.15 14.09
C LYS A 215 -10.98 48.88 14.27
N ASN A 216 -11.63 47.83 14.77
CA ASN A 216 -10.97 46.56 15.07
C ASN A 216 -11.84 45.36 14.69
N ILE A 217 -11.17 44.21 14.59
CA ILE A 217 -11.74 42.89 14.33
C ILE A 217 -10.98 41.86 15.18
N THR A 218 -11.55 40.68 15.42
CA THR A 218 -10.83 39.56 16.03
C THR A 218 -10.87 38.40 15.05
N VAL A 219 -9.71 37.84 14.78
CA VAL A 219 -9.51 36.70 13.86
C VAL A 219 -8.57 35.69 14.50
N THR A 220 -8.61 34.44 14.06
CA THR A 220 -7.66 33.42 14.46
C THR A 220 -6.82 33.04 13.25
N ILE A 221 -5.50 33.02 13.41
CA ILE A 221 -4.55 32.63 12.38
C ILE A 221 -3.86 31.31 12.72
N VAL A 222 -3.41 30.62 11.69
CA VAL A 222 -2.49 29.48 11.77
C VAL A 222 -1.25 29.81 10.96
N VAL A 223 -0.07 29.67 11.56
CA VAL A 223 1.21 29.84 10.86
C VAL A 223 1.46 28.61 10.00
N ASP A 224 1.97 28.80 8.79
CA ASP A 224 2.23 27.71 7.85
C ASP A 224 3.16 26.65 8.46
N GLY A 225 2.75 25.38 8.35
CA GLY A 225 3.43 24.25 9.01
C GLY A 225 3.11 24.03 10.50
N TYR A 226 2.22 24.84 11.11
CA TYR A 226 1.83 24.76 12.53
C TYR A 226 0.31 24.68 12.72
N ASP A 227 -0.35 23.79 11.99
CA ASP A 227 -1.82 23.67 11.94
C ASP A 227 -2.48 23.39 13.31
N ASP A 228 -1.74 22.82 14.25
CA ASP A 228 -2.17 22.52 15.61
C ASP A 228 -1.99 23.69 16.60
N LYS A 229 -1.39 24.81 16.15
CA LYS A 229 -1.09 26.00 16.97
C LYS A 229 -1.84 27.27 16.53
N PRO A 230 -3.19 27.32 16.60
CA PRO A 230 -3.95 28.52 16.27
C PRO A 230 -3.71 29.68 17.24
N VAL A 231 -3.39 30.87 16.72
CA VAL A 231 -3.17 32.09 17.51
C VAL A 231 -4.28 33.10 17.25
N LYS A 232 -4.97 33.52 18.30
CA LYS A 232 -6.01 34.55 18.21
C LYS A 232 -5.41 35.95 18.12
N CYS A 233 -5.86 36.77 17.18
CA CYS A 233 -5.49 38.17 17.05
C CYS A 233 -6.57 39.05 17.70
N TYR A 234 -6.47 39.28 19.02
CA TYR A 234 -7.51 39.96 19.78
C TYR A 234 -7.58 41.46 19.47
N ARG A 235 -8.74 41.91 18.96
CA ARG A 235 -8.98 43.33 18.60
C ARG A 235 -7.90 43.90 17.67
N LEU A 236 -7.52 43.13 16.66
CA LEU A 236 -6.60 43.51 15.59
C LEU A 236 -7.02 44.85 14.96
N LYS A 237 -6.06 45.76 14.82
CA LYS A 237 -6.21 47.09 14.20
C LYS A 237 -5.25 47.23 13.02
N GLY A 238 -5.49 48.21 12.16
CA GLY A 238 -4.63 48.51 11.01
C GLY A 238 -5.43 48.80 9.76
N ASP A 239 -4.76 49.25 8.70
CA ASP A 239 -5.41 49.51 7.43
C ASP A 239 -5.79 48.18 6.76
N GLY A 240 -7.05 48.05 6.32
CA GLY A 240 -7.57 46.84 5.66
C GLY A 240 -8.16 45.78 6.60
N VAL A 241 -8.18 46.01 7.93
CA VAL A 241 -8.79 45.06 8.87
C VAL A 241 -10.30 44.87 8.69
N ASP A 242 -10.98 45.84 8.07
CA ASP A 242 -12.40 45.81 7.74
C ASP A 242 -12.74 44.90 6.53
N ALA A 243 -11.73 44.44 5.80
CA ALA A 243 -11.87 43.59 4.61
C ALA A 243 -11.31 42.17 4.80
N LEU A 244 -10.83 41.82 6.00
CA LEU A 244 -10.27 40.50 6.29
C LEU A 244 -11.33 39.39 6.19
N LYS A 245 -10.95 38.27 5.58
CA LYS A 245 -11.76 37.07 5.44
C LYS A 245 -10.96 35.80 5.72
N VAL A 246 -11.66 34.70 5.97
CA VAL A 246 -11.04 33.37 6.09
C VAL A 246 -10.21 33.08 4.84
N ASN A 247 -9.09 32.39 5.04
CA ASN A 247 -8.04 32.08 4.08
C ASN A 247 -7.11 33.23 3.69
N ASP A 248 -7.36 34.48 4.10
CA ASP A 248 -6.36 35.54 3.92
C ASP A 248 -5.09 35.19 4.69
N VAL A 249 -3.92 35.42 4.09
CA VAL A 249 -2.65 35.30 4.80
C VAL A 249 -2.27 36.68 5.30
N ILE A 250 -2.23 36.84 6.62
CA ILE A 250 -1.97 38.13 7.27
C ILE A 250 -0.69 38.09 8.08
N THR A 251 0.02 39.21 8.10
CA THR A 251 1.14 39.43 9.02
C THR A 251 0.67 40.35 10.14
N VAL A 252 0.76 39.88 11.38
CA VAL A 252 0.34 40.61 12.58
C VAL A 252 1.54 40.85 13.49
N GLU A 253 1.68 42.07 14.00
CA GLU A 253 2.67 42.42 15.02
C GLU A 253 1.97 42.82 16.32
N GLY A 254 2.43 42.30 17.46
CA GLY A 254 1.87 42.65 18.76
C GLY A 254 2.54 41.94 19.93
N ALA A 255 2.08 42.25 21.14
CA ALA A 255 2.45 41.47 22.32
C ALA A 255 1.69 40.15 22.33
N LEU A 256 2.36 39.05 22.68
CA LEU A 256 1.78 37.70 22.73
C LEU A 256 1.58 37.24 24.17
N LYS A 257 0.44 36.63 24.47
CA LYS A 257 0.09 36.09 25.79
C LYS A 257 -0.77 34.86 25.69
N LYS A 258 -0.92 34.14 26.81
CA LYS A 258 -1.88 33.05 26.93
C LYS A 258 -3.03 33.45 27.83
N TYR A 259 -4.07 34.07 27.29
CA TYR A 259 -5.19 34.55 28.09
C TYR A 259 -6.21 33.44 28.34
N LYS A 260 -6.36 33.03 29.61
CA LYS A 260 -7.29 31.96 30.03
C LYS A 260 -7.17 30.69 29.16
N GLY A 261 -5.95 30.22 28.97
CA GLY A 261 -5.64 29.05 28.14
C GLY A 261 -5.61 29.30 26.63
N THR A 262 -5.93 30.50 26.14
CA THR A 262 -5.91 30.83 24.71
C THR A 262 -4.61 31.57 24.34
N PRO A 263 -3.75 31.00 23.48
CA PRO A 263 -2.66 31.71 22.82
C PRO A 263 -3.19 32.85 21.95
N GLU A 264 -2.81 34.09 22.25
CA GLU A 264 -3.30 35.26 21.54
C GLU A 264 -2.29 36.41 21.45
N PHE A 265 -2.38 37.18 20.37
CA PHE A 265 -1.93 38.56 20.37
C PHE A 265 -2.90 39.40 21.22
N ASP A 266 -2.35 40.21 22.12
CA ASP A 266 -3.12 41.08 23.00
C ASP A 266 -3.76 42.27 22.24
N GLU A 267 -4.68 42.96 22.91
CA GLU A 267 -5.28 44.20 22.45
C GLU A 267 -4.20 45.23 22.07
N GLY A 268 -4.34 45.77 20.85
CA GLY A 268 -3.36 46.70 20.30
C GLY A 268 -2.37 46.07 19.33
N CYS A 269 -2.55 44.80 18.96
CA CYS A 269 -1.87 44.21 17.81
C CYS A 269 -2.28 44.90 16.50
N GLU A 270 -1.32 44.97 15.58
CA GLU A 270 -1.40 45.70 14.32
C GLU A 270 -1.23 44.78 13.12
N LEU A 271 -2.13 44.90 12.16
CA LEU A 271 -2.01 44.30 10.84
C LEU A 271 -0.88 45.03 10.08
N LYS A 272 0.13 44.27 9.66
CA LYS A 272 1.27 44.80 8.89
C LYS A 272 1.15 44.54 7.40
N SER A 273 0.61 43.39 7.03
CA SER A 273 0.34 43.08 5.63
C SER A 273 -0.81 42.10 5.51
N VAL A 274 -1.47 42.18 4.35
CA VAL A 274 -2.47 41.23 3.88
C VAL A 274 -1.98 40.75 2.53
N VAL A 275 -1.81 39.43 2.41
CA VAL A 275 -1.92 38.73 1.14
C VAL A 275 -3.34 38.19 1.14
N PRO A 276 -4.28 38.80 0.40
CA PRO A 276 -5.62 38.27 0.33
C PRO A 276 -5.54 36.81 -0.05
N ALA A 277 -6.41 35.98 0.53
CA ALA A 277 -6.73 34.67 -0.04
C ALA A 277 -6.89 34.94 -1.54
N PRO A 278 -6.30 34.11 -2.43
CA PRO A 278 -6.47 34.28 -3.86
C PRO A 278 -7.94 34.60 -4.05
N THR A 279 -8.20 35.84 -4.49
CA THR A 279 -9.56 36.34 -4.59
C THR A 279 -10.30 35.25 -5.30
N GLU A 280 -11.37 34.72 -4.70
CA GLU A 280 -12.31 33.92 -5.47
C GLU A 280 -12.56 34.77 -6.69
N SER A 281 -11.98 34.26 -7.76
CA SER A 281 -11.97 34.94 -8.99
C SER A 281 -13.44 34.98 -9.36
N THR A 282 -13.96 36.17 -9.57
CA THR A 282 -15.19 36.32 -10.35
C THR A 282 -14.94 35.96 -11.81
N GLU A 283 -13.73 35.53 -12.17
CA GLU A 283 -13.50 34.60 -13.25
C GLU A 283 -13.80 33.18 -12.74
N PRO A 284 -14.80 32.47 -13.29
CA PRO A 284 -15.21 31.17 -12.79
C PRO A 284 -14.00 30.27 -12.61
N GLN A 285 -13.83 29.69 -11.42
CA GLN A 285 -13.08 28.43 -11.30
C GLN A 285 -13.57 27.55 -12.44
N PRO A 286 -12.66 26.94 -13.24
CA PRO A 286 -13.10 26.11 -14.35
C PRO A 286 -14.04 25.07 -13.76
N THR A 287 -15.34 25.24 -14.06
CA THR A 287 -16.36 24.28 -13.67
C THR A 287 -15.85 22.95 -14.18
N PRO A 288 -15.68 21.93 -13.31
CA PRO A 288 -15.06 20.68 -13.73
C PRO A 288 -15.79 20.20 -14.97
N SER A 289 -15.04 20.00 -16.05
CA SER A 289 -15.61 19.96 -17.40
C SER A 289 -15.30 18.64 -18.11
N THR A 290 -14.24 17.97 -17.68
CA THR A 290 -13.94 16.60 -18.12
C THR A 290 -14.58 15.58 -17.18
N PRO A 291 -14.88 14.36 -17.64
CA PRO A 291 -15.43 13.32 -16.78
C PRO A 291 -14.55 13.01 -15.56
N GLU A 292 -13.21 13.05 -15.72
CA GLU A 292 -12.23 12.86 -14.64
C GLU A 292 -12.35 13.92 -13.53
N GLU A 293 -12.35 15.20 -13.93
CA GLU A 293 -12.46 16.33 -13.01
C GLU A 293 -13.80 16.31 -12.26
N ILE A 294 -14.89 16.01 -12.98
CA ILE A 294 -16.24 15.94 -12.41
C ILE A 294 -16.32 14.81 -11.38
N LEU A 295 -15.83 13.62 -11.72
CA LEU A 295 -15.84 12.47 -10.80
C LEU A 295 -14.94 12.69 -9.59
N THR A 296 -13.75 13.26 -9.79
CA THR A 296 -12.84 13.61 -8.69
C THR A 296 -13.49 14.59 -7.73
N ALA A 297 -14.13 15.65 -8.25
CA ALA A 297 -14.85 16.63 -7.44
C ALA A 297 -16.04 15.99 -6.70
N LEU A 298 -16.84 15.17 -7.37
CA LEU A 298 -17.98 14.47 -6.78
C LEU A 298 -17.57 13.52 -5.67
N TYR A 299 -16.51 12.73 -5.89
CA TYR A 299 -16.03 11.75 -4.91
C TYR A 299 -15.27 12.38 -3.74
N GLY A 300 -14.77 13.61 -3.91
CA GLY A 300 -14.18 14.42 -2.85
C GLY A 300 -15.19 15.17 -1.96
N LEU A 301 -16.48 15.17 -2.31
CA LEU A 301 -17.52 15.82 -1.49
C LEU A 301 -17.64 15.19 -0.10
N GLY A 302 -17.81 16.05 0.90
CA GLY A 302 -18.30 15.65 2.22
C GLY A 302 -19.76 15.18 2.15
N THR A 303 -20.22 14.51 3.21
CA THR A 303 -21.60 14.00 3.28
C THR A 303 -22.62 15.14 3.18
N ASP A 304 -23.64 14.96 2.34
CA ASP A 304 -24.73 15.93 2.10
C ASP A 304 -24.28 17.25 1.42
N GLU A 305 -23.07 17.29 0.84
CA GLU A 305 -22.60 18.40 0.01
C GLU A 305 -22.99 18.25 -1.47
N ALA A 306 -22.97 19.35 -2.23
CA ALA A 306 -23.31 19.35 -3.66
C ALA A 306 -22.30 20.16 -4.47
N LEU A 307 -22.07 19.75 -5.73
CA LEU A 307 -21.34 20.57 -6.69
C LEU A 307 -22.23 21.71 -7.18
N GLU A 308 -21.68 22.92 -7.20
CA GLU A 308 -22.34 24.09 -7.78
C GLU A 308 -22.40 23.96 -9.31
N GLY A 309 -23.56 24.22 -9.91
CA GLY A 309 -23.77 24.14 -11.35
C GLY A 309 -24.45 22.86 -11.84
N THR A 310 -24.45 22.68 -13.16
CA THR A 310 -25.05 21.52 -13.84
C THR A 310 -23.95 20.83 -14.63
N TYR A 311 -23.88 19.51 -14.51
CA TYR A 311 -22.84 18.68 -15.09
C TYR A 311 -23.43 17.65 -16.01
N THR A 312 -22.64 17.21 -16.98
CA THR A 312 -23.02 16.16 -17.93
C THR A 312 -22.02 15.01 -17.83
N LEU A 313 -22.51 13.80 -17.55
CA LEU A 313 -21.72 12.58 -17.58
C LEU A 313 -22.34 11.60 -18.54
N THR A 314 -21.49 10.96 -19.34
CA THR A 314 -21.86 9.80 -20.17
C THR A 314 -21.33 8.55 -19.49
N GLY A 315 -22.21 7.58 -19.25
CA GLY A 315 -21.85 6.33 -18.61
C GLY A 315 -22.77 5.19 -18.99
N THR A 316 -22.29 3.98 -18.79
CA THR A 316 -23.04 2.74 -19.02
C THR A 316 -23.91 2.46 -17.81
N ILE A 317 -25.20 2.20 -18.02
CA ILE A 317 -26.10 1.78 -16.94
C ILE A 317 -25.66 0.40 -16.44
N THR A 318 -25.26 0.30 -15.17
CA THR A 318 -24.90 -0.96 -14.51
C THR A 318 -26.06 -1.55 -13.70
N SER A 319 -26.99 -0.70 -13.23
CA SER A 319 -28.22 -1.15 -12.56
C SER A 319 -29.41 -0.25 -12.90
N VAL A 320 -30.59 -0.87 -12.95
CA VAL A 320 -31.88 -0.17 -12.90
C VAL A 320 -32.41 -0.31 -11.48
N ASP A 321 -32.27 0.75 -10.68
CA ASP A 321 -32.53 0.72 -9.24
C ASP A 321 -34.02 0.85 -8.90
N THR A 322 -34.81 1.47 -9.78
CA THR A 322 -36.27 1.50 -9.67
C THR A 322 -36.92 1.27 -11.03
N ALA A 323 -38.10 0.63 -11.05
CA ALA A 323 -38.92 0.59 -12.27
C ALA A 323 -39.36 2.02 -12.68
N TYR A 324 -39.61 2.23 -13.98
CA TYR A 324 -40.14 3.50 -14.48
C TYR A 324 -41.52 3.81 -13.87
N SER A 325 -41.68 5.02 -13.37
CA SER A 325 -42.94 5.51 -12.82
C SER A 325 -43.74 6.25 -13.89
N GLU A 326 -44.87 5.68 -14.33
CA GLU A 326 -45.80 6.39 -15.21
C GLU A 326 -46.39 7.66 -14.57
N GLN A 327 -46.57 7.66 -13.24
CA GLN A 327 -47.12 8.80 -12.49
C GLN A 327 -46.14 9.97 -12.40
N HIS A 328 -44.86 9.68 -12.18
CA HIS A 328 -43.83 10.69 -11.95
C HIS A 328 -42.90 10.92 -13.15
N HIS A 329 -43.10 10.17 -14.24
CA HIS A 329 -42.33 10.23 -15.48
C HIS A 329 -40.81 10.15 -15.27
N ASN A 330 -40.37 9.26 -14.38
CA ASN A 330 -38.97 9.10 -14.02
C ASN A 330 -38.59 7.66 -13.67
N ILE A 331 -37.30 7.40 -13.67
CA ILE A 331 -36.63 6.13 -13.32
C ILE A 331 -35.37 6.43 -12.49
N THR A 332 -34.87 5.48 -11.71
CA THR A 332 -33.56 5.59 -11.05
C THR A 332 -32.66 4.48 -11.57
N VAL A 333 -31.46 4.86 -12.00
CA VAL A 333 -30.45 3.96 -12.56
C VAL A 333 -29.09 4.33 -12.00
N THR A 334 -28.14 3.40 -11.97
CA THR A 334 -26.74 3.70 -11.66
C THR A 334 -25.90 3.55 -12.92
N ILE A 335 -25.06 4.55 -13.19
CA ILE A 335 -24.12 4.53 -14.32
C ILE A 335 -22.68 4.41 -13.84
N VAL A 336 -21.83 3.87 -14.70
CA VAL A 336 -20.38 3.92 -14.56
C VAL A 336 -19.82 4.64 -15.77
N VAL A 337 -18.99 5.65 -15.54
CA VAL A 337 -18.29 6.39 -16.59
C VAL A 337 -17.10 5.55 -17.08
N ASP A 338 -16.88 5.53 -18.40
CA ASP A 338 -15.77 4.78 -19.00
C ASP A 338 -14.41 5.19 -18.42
N GLY A 339 -13.58 4.20 -18.11
CA GLY A 339 -12.31 4.37 -17.40
C GLY A 339 -12.40 4.53 -15.87
N TYR A 340 -13.60 4.57 -15.28
CA TYR A 340 -13.81 4.76 -13.83
C TYR A 340 -14.75 3.71 -13.20
N PRO A 341 -14.42 2.42 -13.27
CA PRO A 341 -15.30 1.33 -12.80
C PRO A 341 -15.58 1.35 -11.29
N ASP A 342 -14.69 1.98 -10.52
CA ASP A 342 -14.78 2.13 -9.06
C ASP A 342 -15.63 3.34 -8.62
N LYS A 343 -16.14 4.14 -9.57
CA LYS A 343 -16.88 5.38 -9.31
C LYS A 343 -18.31 5.35 -9.87
N PRO A 344 -19.20 4.47 -9.38
CA PRO A 344 -20.60 4.46 -9.79
C PRO A 344 -21.32 5.76 -9.41
N VAL A 345 -22.15 6.29 -10.30
CA VAL A 345 -22.95 7.50 -10.06
C VAL A 345 -24.43 7.15 -10.22
N LYS A 346 -25.20 7.35 -9.16
CA LYS A 346 -26.65 7.12 -9.20
C LYS A 346 -27.36 8.30 -9.90
N CYS A 347 -28.26 8.02 -10.83
CA CYS A 347 -29.11 9.00 -11.48
C CYS A 347 -30.49 9.01 -10.82
N TYR A 348 -30.64 9.77 -9.72
CA TYR A 348 -31.85 9.74 -8.91
C TYR A 348 -33.03 10.42 -9.60
N ARG A 349 -34.12 9.66 -9.81
CA ARG A 349 -35.34 10.14 -10.50
C ARG A 349 -35.03 10.82 -11.83
N LEU A 350 -34.18 10.19 -12.62
CA LEU A 350 -33.87 10.56 -14.00
C LEU A 350 -35.15 10.67 -14.83
N ALA A 351 -35.35 11.83 -15.44
CA ALA A 351 -36.45 12.11 -16.34
C ALA A 351 -35.92 12.42 -17.75
N GLY A 352 -36.78 12.34 -18.76
CA GLY A 352 -36.44 12.68 -20.14
C GLY A 352 -37.05 11.71 -21.15
N GLU A 353 -37.03 12.10 -22.43
CA GLU A 353 -37.55 11.27 -23.51
C GLU A 353 -36.73 9.98 -23.64
N GLY A 354 -37.39 8.81 -23.61
CA GLY A 354 -36.75 7.50 -23.64
C GLY A 354 -36.35 6.94 -22.27
N ALA A 355 -36.56 7.69 -21.18
CA ALA A 355 -36.29 7.20 -19.82
C ALA A 355 -37.12 5.94 -19.45
N ASP A 356 -38.29 5.78 -20.06
CA ASP A 356 -39.19 4.63 -19.92
C ASP A 356 -38.64 3.33 -20.55
N LYS A 357 -37.58 3.43 -21.35
CA LYS A 357 -36.99 2.32 -22.11
C LYS A 357 -35.56 1.97 -21.66
N LEU A 358 -35.03 2.68 -20.67
CA LEU A 358 -33.67 2.46 -20.19
C LEU A 358 -33.51 1.05 -19.61
N LYS A 359 -32.42 0.39 -20.00
CA LYS A 359 -32.03 -0.93 -19.51
C LYS A 359 -30.54 -0.97 -19.20
N VAL A 360 -30.13 -1.98 -18.43
CA VAL A 360 -28.71 -2.24 -18.15
C VAL A 360 -27.93 -2.34 -19.47
N ASN A 361 -26.71 -1.83 -19.48
CA ASN A 361 -25.78 -1.65 -20.59
C ASN A 361 -26.11 -0.52 -21.57
N ASP A 362 -27.26 0.17 -21.46
CA ASP A 362 -27.44 1.37 -22.26
C ASP A 362 -26.37 2.39 -21.88
N VAL A 363 -25.74 3.03 -22.87
CA VAL A 363 -24.85 4.16 -22.62
C VAL A 363 -25.69 5.42 -22.66
N ILE A 364 -25.83 6.07 -21.50
CA ILE A 364 -26.64 7.26 -21.37
C ILE A 364 -25.79 8.47 -21.05
N THR A 365 -26.21 9.61 -21.58
CA THR A 365 -25.69 10.91 -21.19
C THR A 365 -26.72 11.57 -20.29
N VAL A 366 -26.35 11.86 -19.06
CA VAL A 366 -27.21 12.49 -18.05
C VAL A 366 -26.66 13.87 -17.74
N GLU A 367 -27.55 14.86 -17.70
CA GLU A 367 -27.25 16.21 -17.27
C GLU A 367 -28.02 16.54 -15.99
N GLY A 368 -27.36 17.08 -14.98
CA GLY A 368 -28.02 17.46 -13.73
C GLY A 368 -27.07 18.01 -12.68
N LYS A 369 -27.61 18.30 -11.50
CA LYS A 369 -26.80 18.66 -10.32
C LYS A 369 -26.25 17.39 -9.69
N LEU A 370 -24.99 17.42 -9.27
CA LEU A 370 -24.31 16.30 -8.61
C LEU A 370 -24.12 16.59 -7.13
N LYS A 371 -24.33 15.59 -6.28
CA LYS A 371 -24.21 15.70 -4.82
C LYS A 371 -23.79 14.38 -4.17
N ASP A 372 -23.35 14.47 -2.94
CA ASP A 372 -23.40 13.38 -1.98
C ASP A 372 -24.74 13.43 -1.25
N TYR A 373 -25.51 12.34 -1.27
CA TYR A 373 -26.73 12.21 -0.47
C TYR A 373 -26.57 11.04 0.50
N HIS A 374 -26.34 11.36 1.77
CA HIS A 374 -26.09 10.38 2.82
C HIS A 374 -25.04 9.32 2.44
N GLY A 375 -23.95 9.74 1.79
CA GLY A 375 -22.85 8.90 1.32
C GLY A 375 -23.03 8.33 -0.10
N THR A 376 -24.18 8.53 -0.74
CA THR A 376 -24.42 8.13 -2.14
C THR A 376 -23.99 9.24 -3.08
N LYS A 377 -23.06 8.96 -4.01
CA LYS A 377 -22.69 9.87 -5.09
C LYS A 377 -23.74 9.82 -6.20
N GLU A 378 -24.48 10.92 -6.39
CA GLU A 378 -25.65 10.92 -7.26
C GLU A 378 -25.87 12.22 -8.04
N PHE A 379 -26.49 12.10 -9.21
CA PHE A 379 -27.30 13.18 -9.78
C PHE A 379 -28.58 13.33 -8.96
N ASP A 380 -28.89 14.56 -8.57
CA ASP A 380 -30.08 14.91 -7.79
C ASP A 380 -31.38 14.77 -8.60
N ALA A 381 -32.51 14.76 -7.89
CA ALA A 381 -33.84 14.77 -8.47
C ALA A 381 -34.01 15.94 -9.44
N GLY A 382 -34.46 15.65 -10.66
CA GLY A 382 -34.58 16.62 -11.74
C GLY A 382 -33.47 16.55 -12.79
N CYS A 383 -32.51 15.63 -12.65
CA CYS A 383 -31.58 15.29 -13.72
C CYS A 383 -32.31 14.80 -14.99
N GLN A 384 -31.72 15.12 -16.14
CA GLN A 384 -32.31 14.96 -17.45
C GLN A 384 -31.47 14.03 -18.31
N LEU A 385 -32.12 13.06 -18.92
CA LEU A 385 -31.57 12.21 -19.95
C LEU A 385 -31.38 13.04 -21.23
N LYS A 386 -30.14 13.14 -21.72
CA LYS A 386 -29.79 13.91 -22.92
C LYS A 386 -29.67 13.07 -24.17
N SER A 387 -29.07 11.91 -24.02
CA SER A 387 -28.99 10.93 -25.10
C SER A 387 -28.97 9.54 -24.50
N VAL A 388 -29.58 8.63 -25.24
CA VAL A 388 -29.42 7.19 -25.05
C VAL A 388 -28.72 6.71 -26.30
N VAL A 389 -27.59 6.05 -26.13
CA VAL A 389 -27.14 5.04 -27.08
C VAL A 389 -27.64 3.74 -26.48
N PRO A 390 -28.78 3.20 -26.95
CA PRO A 390 -29.28 1.96 -26.40
C PRO A 390 -28.15 0.94 -26.50
N ALA A 391 -27.98 0.14 -25.45
CA ALA A 391 -27.31 -1.14 -25.59
C ALA A 391 -27.91 -1.72 -26.84
N SER A 392 -27.07 -1.97 -27.84
CA SER A 392 -27.49 -2.45 -29.15
C SER A 392 -28.44 -3.60 -28.87
N ASP A 393 -29.75 -3.35 -29.06
CA ASP A 393 -30.70 -4.43 -29.01
C ASP A 393 -30.19 -5.38 -30.07
N PRO A 394 -29.98 -6.66 -29.75
CA PRO A 394 -29.64 -7.62 -30.77
C PRO A 394 -30.82 -7.60 -31.75
N GLU A 395 -30.72 -6.84 -32.85
CA GLU A 395 -31.69 -6.92 -33.93
C GLU A 395 -31.74 -8.41 -34.29
N PRO A 396 -32.92 -9.03 -34.31
CA PRO A 396 -32.98 -10.46 -34.42
C PRO A 396 -32.45 -10.81 -35.80
N THR A 397 -31.28 -11.43 -35.88
CA THR A 397 -31.14 -12.54 -36.82
C THR A 397 -31.91 -13.78 -36.33
N ALA A 398 -32.84 -13.66 -35.38
CA ALA A 398 -32.53 -13.93 -33.98
C ALA A 398 -31.02 -13.85 -33.62
N THR A 399 -30.70 -13.40 -32.42
CA THR A 399 -29.34 -13.46 -31.85
C THR A 399 -28.27 -12.58 -32.52
N GLY A 400 -28.29 -11.29 -32.14
CA GLY A 400 -27.17 -10.48 -31.62
C GLY A 400 -25.77 -10.60 -32.21
N GLU A 401 -25.25 -9.45 -32.66
CA GLU A 401 -23.82 -9.19 -32.72
C GLU A 401 -23.29 -8.68 -31.36
N PRO A 402 -22.00 -8.92 -31.07
CA PRO A 402 -21.56 -9.38 -29.75
C PRO A 402 -21.19 -8.25 -28.80
N GLN A 403 -21.58 -8.43 -27.53
CA GLN A 403 -20.90 -7.81 -26.39
C GLN A 403 -19.38 -8.04 -26.56
N PRO A 404 -18.50 -7.04 -26.28
CA PRO A 404 -17.06 -7.24 -26.37
C PRO A 404 -16.70 -8.49 -25.57
N THR A 405 -16.20 -9.49 -26.28
CA THR A 405 -15.83 -10.78 -25.69
C THR A 405 -14.69 -10.49 -24.72
N PRO A 406 -14.83 -10.82 -23.42
CA PRO A 406 -13.78 -10.55 -22.44
C PRO A 406 -12.49 -11.19 -22.93
N SER A 407 -11.41 -10.40 -22.96
CA SER A 407 -10.21 -10.74 -23.72
C SER A 407 -8.96 -10.85 -22.86
N THR A 408 -8.95 -10.19 -21.70
CA THR A 408 -7.87 -10.33 -20.71
C THR A 408 -8.19 -11.44 -19.70
N PRO A 409 -7.18 -12.09 -19.08
CA PRO A 409 -7.42 -13.11 -18.07
C PRO A 409 -8.31 -12.65 -16.90
N GLU A 410 -8.13 -11.40 -16.45
CA GLU A 410 -8.92 -10.80 -15.37
C GLU A 410 -10.39 -10.56 -15.77
N GLU A 411 -10.63 -10.03 -16.97
CA GLU A 411 -11.99 -9.85 -17.52
C GLU A 411 -12.71 -11.19 -17.66
N ILE A 412 -12.01 -12.19 -18.17
CA ILE A 412 -12.55 -13.55 -18.35
C ILE A 412 -12.92 -14.16 -17.00
N LEU A 413 -12.03 -14.08 -16.00
CA LEU A 413 -12.31 -14.58 -14.65
C LEU A 413 -13.47 -13.82 -13.98
N THR A 414 -13.50 -12.50 -14.12
CA THR A 414 -14.59 -11.68 -13.57
C THR A 414 -15.93 -12.08 -14.17
N ALA A 415 -16.00 -12.23 -15.50
CA ALA A 415 -17.20 -12.68 -16.19
C ALA A 415 -17.61 -14.11 -15.78
N LEU A 416 -16.64 -15.04 -15.68
CA LEU A 416 -16.88 -16.42 -15.25
C LEU A 416 -17.43 -16.50 -13.82
N TYR A 417 -16.89 -15.70 -12.91
CA TYR A 417 -17.30 -15.70 -11.50
C TYR A 417 -18.62 -14.96 -11.25
N ALA A 418 -19.01 -14.06 -12.14
CA ALA A 418 -20.33 -13.42 -12.13
C ALA A 418 -21.47 -14.34 -12.61
N LEU A 419 -21.17 -15.47 -13.28
CA LEU A 419 -22.18 -16.41 -13.76
C LEU A 419 -23.03 -16.98 -12.61
N GLU A 420 -24.34 -17.06 -12.84
CA GLU A 420 -25.25 -17.86 -12.03
C GLU A 420 -25.13 -19.36 -12.35
N ALA A 421 -25.57 -20.22 -11.43
CA ALA A 421 -25.44 -21.67 -11.61
C ALA A 421 -26.18 -22.16 -12.87
N GLY A 422 -25.46 -22.87 -13.75
CA GLY A 422 -25.98 -23.37 -15.02
C GLY A 422 -25.78 -22.43 -16.21
N GLN A 423 -25.26 -21.21 -16.00
CA GLN A 423 -24.94 -20.29 -17.10
C GLN A 423 -23.57 -20.62 -17.74
N LYS A 424 -23.39 -20.19 -18.99
CA LYS A 424 -22.17 -20.33 -19.78
C LYS A 424 -21.78 -19.01 -20.43
N MET A 425 -20.50 -18.81 -20.66
CA MET A 425 -19.99 -17.71 -21.49
C MET A 425 -20.08 -18.13 -22.96
N GLU A 426 -20.50 -17.20 -23.82
CA GLU A 426 -20.51 -17.41 -25.26
C GLU A 426 -19.09 -17.23 -25.82
N GLY A 427 -18.66 -18.13 -26.71
CA GLY A 427 -17.33 -18.10 -27.31
C GLY A 427 -16.34 -19.12 -26.74
N THR A 428 -15.11 -19.07 -27.25
CA THR A 428 -13.97 -19.88 -26.79
C THR A 428 -12.96 -18.94 -26.17
N TYR A 429 -12.49 -19.28 -24.98
CA TYR A 429 -11.56 -18.48 -24.20
C TYR A 429 -10.27 -19.25 -24.01
N THR A 430 -9.17 -18.53 -23.84
CA THR A 430 -7.86 -19.11 -23.57
C THR A 430 -7.35 -18.55 -22.26
N LEU A 431 -7.02 -19.43 -21.31
CA LEU A 431 -6.45 -19.06 -20.02
C LEU A 431 -5.16 -19.85 -19.80
N SER A 432 -4.12 -19.14 -19.35
CA SER A 432 -2.88 -19.74 -18.89
C SER A 432 -2.86 -19.75 -17.37
N GLY A 433 -2.52 -20.89 -16.77
CA GLY A 433 -2.54 -21.04 -15.33
C GLY A 433 -1.74 -22.25 -14.85
N VAL A 434 -1.46 -22.24 -13.56
CA VAL A 434 -0.72 -23.32 -12.89
C VAL A 434 -1.72 -24.35 -12.39
N ILE A 435 -1.48 -25.62 -12.69
CA ILE A 435 -2.29 -26.73 -12.16
C ILE A 435 -2.09 -26.79 -10.65
N THR A 436 -3.16 -26.56 -9.88
CA THR A 436 -3.15 -26.69 -8.42
C THR A 436 -3.72 -28.03 -7.96
N GLN A 437 -4.51 -28.69 -8.81
CA GLN A 437 -5.09 -29.99 -8.50
C GLN A 437 -5.28 -30.83 -9.77
N VAL A 438 -4.99 -32.14 -9.67
CA VAL A 438 -5.46 -33.14 -10.64
C VAL A 438 -6.73 -33.76 -10.08
N ASN A 439 -7.90 -33.37 -10.58
CA ASN A 439 -9.19 -33.83 -10.06
C ASN A 439 -9.53 -35.25 -10.54
N THR A 440 -9.26 -35.55 -11.81
CA THR A 440 -9.43 -36.88 -12.41
C THR A 440 -8.17 -37.22 -13.20
N PRO A 441 -7.42 -38.27 -12.82
CA PRO A 441 -6.23 -38.71 -13.55
C PRO A 441 -6.53 -39.09 -15.00
N TYR A 442 -5.48 -39.10 -15.83
CA TYR A 442 -5.61 -39.40 -17.26
C TYR A 442 -6.36 -40.72 -17.53
N ASN A 443 -7.39 -40.63 -18.37
CA ASN A 443 -8.16 -41.78 -18.81
C ASN A 443 -7.70 -42.26 -20.19
N GLN A 444 -7.11 -43.46 -20.26
CA GLN A 444 -6.60 -44.01 -21.54
C GLN A 444 -7.71 -44.32 -22.57
N GLN A 445 -8.93 -44.62 -22.14
CA GLN A 445 -10.05 -44.91 -23.03
C GLN A 445 -10.62 -43.63 -23.66
N TYR A 446 -10.80 -42.57 -22.88
CA TYR A 446 -11.39 -41.30 -23.34
C TYR A 446 -10.35 -40.26 -23.78
N LYS A 447 -9.07 -40.51 -23.46
CA LYS A 447 -7.90 -39.66 -23.72
C LYS A 447 -8.06 -38.25 -23.14
N ASP A 448 -8.59 -38.16 -21.93
CA ASP A 448 -8.86 -36.92 -21.22
C ASP A 448 -8.33 -36.94 -19.77
N VAL A 449 -8.19 -35.76 -19.18
CA VAL A 449 -7.81 -35.51 -17.78
C VAL A 449 -8.66 -34.36 -17.24
N THR A 450 -8.95 -34.33 -15.95
CA THR A 450 -9.57 -33.15 -15.32
C THR A 450 -8.61 -32.56 -14.30
N VAL A 451 -8.32 -31.26 -14.44
CA VAL A 451 -7.42 -30.52 -13.56
C VAL A 451 -8.05 -29.20 -13.12
N THR A 452 -7.56 -28.60 -12.05
CA THR A 452 -7.91 -27.24 -11.62
C THR A 452 -6.68 -26.37 -11.77
N ILE A 453 -6.84 -25.20 -12.38
CA ILE A 453 -5.79 -24.20 -12.55
C ILE A 453 -6.09 -22.96 -11.74
N VAL A 454 -5.03 -22.26 -11.33
CA VAL A 454 -5.09 -20.85 -10.92
C VAL A 454 -4.46 -20.01 -12.02
N VAL A 455 -5.18 -18.98 -12.45
CA VAL A 455 -4.75 -18.06 -13.51
C VAL A 455 -4.10 -16.85 -12.84
N GLY A 456 -2.84 -16.54 -13.19
CA GLY A 456 -2.08 -15.45 -12.56
C GLY A 456 -2.09 -15.54 -11.03
N ASN A 457 -2.33 -14.40 -10.37
CA ASN A 457 -2.39 -14.29 -8.90
C ASN A 457 -3.83 -14.43 -8.34
N PHE A 458 -4.80 -14.85 -9.15
CA PHE A 458 -6.22 -14.95 -8.75
C PHE A 458 -6.49 -16.27 -8.00
N THR A 459 -5.82 -16.49 -6.87
CA THR A 459 -5.87 -17.74 -6.09
C THR A 459 -7.25 -18.02 -5.49
N ASP A 460 -8.07 -16.99 -5.32
CA ASP A 460 -9.46 -17.09 -4.88
C ASP A 460 -10.42 -17.51 -6.01
N LYS A 461 -9.94 -17.57 -7.25
CA LYS A 461 -10.73 -17.87 -8.46
C LYS A 461 -10.20 -19.11 -9.24
N PRO A 462 -10.18 -20.31 -8.63
CA PRO A 462 -9.74 -21.52 -9.32
C PRO A 462 -10.69 -21.93 -10.46
N VAL A 463 -10.13 -22.26 -11.62
CA VAL A 463 -10.90 -22.69 -12.81
C VAL A 463 -10.63 -24.16 -13.08
N MET A 464 -11.68 -24.97 -13.15
CA MET A 464 -11.55 -26.39 -13.49
C MET A 464 -11.51 -26.60 -15.01
N CYS A 465 -10.58 -27.39 -15.51
CA CYS A 465 -10.52 -27.83 -16.90
C CYS A 465 -11.16 -29.22 -17.02
N TYR A 466 -12.47 -29.29 -17.29
CA TYR A 466 -13.23 -30.53 -17.25
C TYR A 466 -13.00 -31.41 -18.49
N CYS A 467 -12.55 -32.65 -18.28
CA CYS A 467 -12.26 -33.62 -19.36
C CYS A 467 -11.44 -33.00 -20.51
N MET A 468 -10.35 -32.34 -20.14
CA MET A 468 -9.43 -31.68 -21.06
C MET A 468 -8.71 -32.71 -21.93
N LYS A 469 -8.57 -32.39 -23.22
CA LYS A 469 -7.92 -33.19 -24.26
C LYS A 469 -6.77 -32.40 -24.89
N GLY A 470 -5.91 -33.09 -25.63
CA GLY A 470 -4.78 -32.48 -26.32
C GLY A 470 -3.54 -33.36 -26.24
N GLU A 471 -2.49 -32.97 -26.95
CA GLU A 471 -1.19 -33.66 -26.87
C GLU A 471 -0.50 -33.33 -25.54
N GLY A 472 -0.05 -34.34 -24.79
CA GLY A 472 0.68 -34.16 -23.53
C GLY A 472 -0.20 -34.17 -22.27
N VAL A 473 -1.53 -34.20 -22.40
CA VAL A 473 -2.46 -34.26 -21.26
C VAL A 473 -2.22 -35.47 -20.34
N GLU A 474 -1.68 -36.56 -20.87
CA GLU A 474 -1.35 -37.78 -20.13
C GLU A 474 -0.19 -37.62 -19.15
N THR A 475 0.56 -36.52 -19.24
CA THR A 475 1.75 -36.24 -18.41
C THR A 475 1.56 -35.09 -17.41
N LEU A 476 0.40 -34.44 -17.42
CA LEU A 476 0.14 -33.28 -16.58
C LEU A 476 0.14 -33.64 -15.09
N LYS A 477 0.77 -32.77 -14.29
CA LYS A 477 0.83 -32.87 -12.83
C LYS A 477 0.67 -31.49 -12.19
N VAL A 478 0.38 -31.48 -10.88
CA VAL A 478 0.33 -30.25 -10.09
C VAL A 478 1.65 -29.48 -10.24
N GLY A 479 1.55 -28.17 -10.48
CA GLY A 479 2.66 -27.25 -10.72
C GLY A 479 3.02 -27.02 -12.18
N ASP A 480 2.47 -27.80 -13.12
CA ASP A 480 2.66 -27.49 -14.54
C ASP A 480 1.91 -26.19 -14.89
N SER A 481 2.59 -25.28 -15.58
CA SER A 481 1.94 -24.12 -16.20
C SER A 481 1.42 -24.54 -17.57
N ILE A 482 0.12 -24.38 -17.76
CA ILE A 482 -0.55 -24.83 -18.98
C ILE A 482 -1.39 -23.69 -19.54
N THR A 483 -1.53 -23.68 -20.86
CA THR A 483 -2.51 -22.85 -21.56
C THR A 483 -3.63 -23.73 -22.04
N VAL A 484 -4.87 -23.39 -21.65
CA VAL A 484 -6.08 -24.15 -21.98
C VAL A 484 -7.03 -23.27 -22.76
N THR A 485 -7.65 -23.82 -23.79
CA THR A 485 -8.68 -23.14 -24.58
C THR A 485 -9.99 -23.93 -24.58
N GLY A 486 -11.12 -23.24 -24.47
CA GLY A 486 -12.44 -23.88 -24.46
C GLY A 486 -13.57 -22.94 -24.10
N ALA A 487 -14.80 -23.45 -24.13
CA ALA A 487 -15.97 -22.73 -23.62
C ALA A 487 -15.95 -22.73 -22.08
N LEU A 488 -16.36 -21.63 -21.46
CA LEU A 488 -16.40 -21.47 -19.99
C LEU A 488 -17.84 -21.47 -19.49
N LYS A 489 -18.07 -22.07 -18.32
CA LYS A 489 -19.40 -22.12 -17.69
C LYS A 489 -19.32 -22.25 -16.18
N ARG A 490 -20.46 -22.04 -15.52
CA ARG A 490 -20.68 -22.44 -14.14
C ARG A 490 -21.57 -23.67 -14.08
N TYR A 491 -21.00 -24.83 -13.75
CA TYR A 491 -21.75 -26.08 -13.57
C TYR A 491 -21.99 -26.33 -12.08
N ASN A 492 -23.21 -26.10 -11.61
CA ASN A 492 -23.52 -26.07 -10.17
C ASN A 492 -22.59 -25.08 -9.42
N ASP A 493 -21.69 -25.59 -8.58
CA ASP A 493 -20.74 -24.80 -7.78
C ASP A 493 -19.35 -24.67 -8.43
N THR A 494 -19.07 -25.38 -9.53
CA THR A 494 -17.78 -25.34 -10.23
C THR A 494 -17.79 -24.27 -11.33
N ARG A 495 -16.70 -23.52 -11.44
CA ARG A 495 -16.41 -22.60 -12.54
C ARG A 495 -15.39 -23.30 -13.41
N GLU A 496 -15.76 -23.63 -14.64
CA GLU A 496 -15.04 -24.62 -15.42
C GLU A 496 -14.98 -24.29 -16.91
N PHE A 497 -13.89 -24.69 -17.55
CA PHE A 497 -13.94 -25.03 -18.96
C PHE A 497 -14.82 -26.26 -19.15
N ASP A 498 -15.70 -26.20 -20.14
CA ASP A 498 -16.61 -27.29 -20.48
C ASP A 498 -15.85 -28.53 -20.98
N LYS A 499 -16.57 -29.64 -21.06
CA LYS A 499 -16.09 -30.92 -21.53
C LYS A 499 -15.39 -30.78 -22.88
N ASP A 500 -14.29 -31.50 -23.04
CA ASP A 500 -13.49 -31.52 -24.26
C ASP A 500 -12.77 -30.18 -24.56
N CYS A 501 -12.52 -29.35 -23.54
CA CYS A 501 -11.55 -28.25 -23.64
C CYS A 501 -10.17 -28.75 -24.05
N GLN A 502 -9.37 -27.89 -24.68
CA GLN A 502 -8.12 -28.27 -25.34
C GLN A 502 -6.92 -27.67 -24.64
N LEU A 503 -5.96 -28.51 -24.30
CA LEU A 503 -4.61 -28.10 -23.94
C LEU A 503 -3.94 -27.49 -25.19
N VAL A 504 -3.49 -26.25 -25.07
CA VAL A 504 -2.81 -25.50 -26.14
C VAL A 504 -1.30 -25.65 -26.01
N SER A 505 -0.77 -25.35 -24.82
CA SER A 505 0.66 -25.51 -24.51
C SER A 505 0.85 -26.00 -23.09
N ILE A 506 1.93 -26.73 -22.90
CA ILE A 506 2.56 -26.93 -21.59
C ILE A 506 3.78 -26.04 -21.62
N ASP A 507 3.79 -24.99 -20.82
CA ASP A 507 4.93 -24.10 -20.77
C ASP A 507 6.01 -24.80 -19.92
N ALA A 508 7.01 -25.35 -20.61
CA ALA A 508 8.14 -26.01 -19.96
C ALA A 508 8.87 -24.97 -19.11
N ARG A 509 8.75 -25.05 -17.76
CA ARG A 509 9.38 -24.14 -16.75
C ARG A 509 9.81 -22.82 -17.40
N GLY A 510 8.83 -21.97 -17.73
CA GLY A 510 9.09 -20.71 -18.40
C GLY A 510 10.04 -19.87 -17.55
N GLU A 511 11.23 -19.61 -18.07
CA GLU A 511 12.03 -18.45 -17.69
C GLU A 511 11.16 -17.22 -17.99
N ALA A 512 10.57 -16.64 -16.94
CA ALA A 512 9.76 -15.46 -17.04
C ALA A 512 10.67 -14.23 -17.11
N GLN A 513 10.40 -13.38 -18.09
CA GLN A 513 10.80 -11.99 -18.07
C GLN A 513 9.70 -11.22 -17.34
N THR A 514 9.96 -10.74 -16.12
CA THR A 514 9.11 -9.75 -15.43
C THR A 514 9.97 -8.86 -14.52
N ASP A 515 9.69 -7.55 -14.56
CA ASP A 515 9.97 -6.64 -13.46
C ASP A 515 8.98 -6.92 -12.31
N GLU A 516 9.07 -8.12 -11.72
CA GLU A 516 8.47 -8.49 -10.42
C GLU A 516 9.60 -8.89 -9.47
N GLU A 517 9.35 -8.81 -8.15
CA GLU A 517 10.29 -9.32 -7.15
C GLU A 517 10.76 -10.74 -7.53
N PRO A 518 12.07 -11.02 -7.44
CA PRO A 518 12.63 -12.27 -7.94
C PRO A 518 11.97 -13.46 -7.23
N VAL A 519 11.34 -14.33 -8.02
CA VAL A 519 10.84 -15.63 -7.53
C VAL A 519 12.02 -16.36 -6.88
N PRO A 520 11.93 -16.78 -5.60
CA PRO A 520 13.05 -17.40 -4.91
C PRO A 520 13.44 -18.70 -5.63
N THR A 521 14.71 -18.83 -6.01
CA THR A 521 15.17 -19.94 -6.88
C THR A 521 16.03 -20.95 -6.13
N THR A 522 16.70 -20.53 -5.06
CA THR A 522 17.51 -21.44 -4.25
C THR A 522 16.68 -22.05 -3.11
N PRO A 523 17.01 -23.27 -2.64
CA PRO A 523 16.30 -23.88 -1.52
C PRO A 523 16.27 -23.01 -0.25
N GLU A 524 17.33 -22.23 -0.02
CA GLU A 524 17.43 -21.31 1.12
C GLU A 524 16.53 -20.07 0.94
N GLU A 525 16.53 -19.46 -0.25
CA GLU A 525 15.61 -18.35 -0.58
C GLU A 525 14.15 -18.79 -0.45
N ILE A 526 13.81 -19.99 -0.94
CA ILE A 526 12.45 -20.53 -0.88
C ILE A 526 12.02 -20.73 0.58
N VAL A 527 12.89 -21.33 1.41
CA VAL A 527 12.62 -21.52 2.84
C VAL A 527 12.50 -20.18 3.56
N ASN A 528 13.35 -19.20 3.26
CA ASN A 528 13.23 -17.87 3.87
C ASN A 528 11.91 -17.20 3.45
N ALA A 529 11.58 -17.23 2.17
CA ALA A 529 10.37 -16.62 1.63
C ALA A 529 9.10 -17.18 2.29
N VAL A 530 8.98 -18.51 2.48
CA VAL A 530 7.79 -19.08 3.15
C VAL A 530 7.71 -18.72 4.63
N TYR A 531 8.85 -18.51 5.30
CA TYR A 531 8.88 -18.06 6.69
C TYR A 531 8.47 -16.58 6.84
N ASP A 532 8.81 -15.76 5.85
CA ASP A 532 8.55 -14.32 5.83
C ASP A 532 7.13 -13.97 5.36
N LEU A 533 6.37 -14.94 4.84
CA LEU A 533 4.97 -14.77 4.48
C LEU A 533 4.12 -14.23 5.64
N ASP A 534 3.05 -13.50 5.29
CA ASP A 534 1.97 -13.20 6.21
C ASP A 534 1.21 -14.49 6.60
N PRO A 535 0.66 -14.56 7.83
CA PRO A 535 -0.12 -15.72 8.26
C PRO A 535 -1.29 -16.01 7.30
N GLY A 536 -1.33 -17.23 6.76
CA GLY A 536 -2.34 -17.69 5.80
C GLY A 536 -1.98 -17.46 4.32
N ALA A 537 -0.88 -16.77 4.01
CA ALA A 537 -0.45 -16.51 2.64
C ALA A 537 0.31 -17.71 2.01
N PHE A 538 0.45 -17.70 0.69
CA PHE A 538 1.15 -18.70 -0.14
C PHE A 538 2.30 -18.05 -0.91
N LEU A 539 3.35 -18.82 -1.19
CA LEU A 539 4.31 -18.46 -2.24
C LEU A 539 3.69 -18.74 -3.61
N ASN A 540 3.93 -17.83 -4.56
CA ASN A 540 3.45 -17.99 -5.92
C ASN A 540 4.26 -19.07 -6.66
N GLY A 541 3.59 -20.09 -7.18
CA GLY A 541 4.21 -21.20 -7.90
C GLY A 541 4.44 -22.48 -7.09
N ASN A 542 4.85 -23.54 -7.78
CA ASN A 542 5.19 -24.82 -7.17
C ASN A 542 6.69 -24.89 -6.90
N PHE A 543 7.05 -25.26 -5.68
CA PHE A 543 8.45 -25.33 -5.27
C PHE A 543 8.85 -26.78 -5.01
N THR A 544 10.13 -27.08 -5.20
CA THR A 544 10.72 -28.37 -4.89
C THR A 544 11.81 -28.18 -3.84
N LEU A 545 11.65 -28.80 -2.67
CA LEU A 545 12.65 -28.77 -1.61
C LEU A 545 13.14 -30.18 -1.32
N THR A 546 14.45 -30.31 -1.10
CA THR A 546 15.05 -31.55 -0.61
C THR A 546 15.51 -31.34 0.82
N GLY A 547 15.03 -32.18 1.74
CA GLY A 547 15.34 -32.06 3.15
C GLY A 547 15.40 -33.40 3.85
N VAL A 548 16.03 -33.40 5.03
CA VAL A 548 16.11 -34.57 5.91
C VAL A 548 14.89 -34.59 6.81
N ILE A 549 14.18 -35.71 6.86
CA ILE A 549 13.05 -35.90 7.77
C ILE A 549 13.56 -35.84 9.21
N THR A 550 13.04 -34.89 9.99
CA THR A 550 13.33 -34.74 11.42
C THR A 550 12.19 -35.26 12.30
N SER A 551 10.97 -35.30 11.78
CA SER A 551 9.79 -35.81 12.47
C SER A 551 8.83 -36.52 11.51
N ILE A 552 8.16 -37.57 12.01
CA ILE A 552 6.96 -38.14 11.41
C ILE A 552 5.79 -37.67 12.29
N ASP A 553 5.08 -36.64 11.85
CA ASP A 553 4.08 -35.92 12.65
C ASP A 553 2.74 -36.65 12.69
N THR A 554 2.40 -37.38 11.64
CA THR A 554 1.27 -38.32 11.62
C THR A 554 1.70 -39.69 11.11
N PRO A 555 1.15 -40.80 11.63
CA PRO A 555 1.37 -42.11 11.02
C PRO A 555 0.81 -42.13 9.59
N PHE A 556 1.39 -42.98 8.73
CA PHE A 556 0.86 -43.19 7.39
C PHE A 556 -0.60 -43.66 7.45
N ASN A 557 -1.46 -42.98 6.69
CA ASN A 557 -2.87 -43.32 6.57
C ASN A 557 -3.13 -44.07 5.25
N PRO A 558 -3.46 -45.38 5.31
CA PRO A 558 -3.69 -46.17 4.10
C PRO A 558 -4.98 -45.80 3.37
N ASP A 559 -5.97 -45.22 4.05
CA ASP A 559 -7.25 -44.84 3.44
C ASP A 559 -7.10 -43.57 2.57
N TYR A 560 -6.19 -42.66 2.96
CA TYR A 560 -5.91 -41.42 2.23
C TYR A 560 -4.55 -41.42 1.51
N ASN A 561 -3.80 -42.51 1.59
CA ASN A 561 -2.46 -42.70 1.04
C ASN A 561 -1.50 -41.53 1.33
N ASN A 562 -1.50 -41.05 2.58
CA ASN A 562 -0.72 -39.87 2.96
C ASN A 562 -0.08 -39.99 4.34
N VAL A 563 0.93 -39.15 4.58
CA VAL A 563 1.67 -39.01 5.83
C VAL A 563 2.01 -37.54 6.04
N THR A 564 2.11 -37.07 7.28
CA THR A 564 2.64 -35.72 7.57
C THR A 564 4.01 -35.89 8.20
N VAL A 565 5.00 -35.22 7.63
CA VAL A 565 6.40 -35.26 8.08
C VAL A 565 6.95 -33.85 8.14
N THR A 566 7.98 -33.64 8.95
CA THR A 566 8.71 -32.38 9.00
C THR A 566 10.11 -32.62 8.47
N ILE A 567 10.56 -31.75 7.56
CA ILE A 567 11.90 -31.79 6.97
C ILE A 567 12.72 -30.57 7.38
N VAL A 568 14.03 -30.73 7.38
CA VAL A 568 15.00 -29.63 7.40
C VAL A 568 15.73 -29.59 6.08
N VAL A 569 15.74 -28.42 5.43
CA VAL A 569 16.42 -28.20 4.15
C VAL A 569 17.85 -27.74 4.40
N GLY A 570 18.82 -28.43 3.81
CA GLY A 570 20.25 -28.11 4.00
C GLY A 570 20.65 -28.10 5.47
N ASN A 571 21.28 -27.02 5.92
CA ASN A 571 21.71 -26.81 7.31
C ASN A 571 20.74 -25.93 8.12
N MET A 572 19.54 -25.66 7.62
CA MET A 572 18.57 -24.71 8.20
C MET A 572 17.77 -25.35 9.36
N THR A 573 18.46 -25.85 10.38
CA THR A 573 17.87 -26.65 11.47
C THR A 573 16.84 -25.90 12.32
N ASP A 574 16.85 -24.57 12.27
CA ASP A 574 15.92 -23.66 12.92
C ASP A 574 14.70 -23.30 12.06
N LYS A 575 14.71 -23.68 10.77
CA LYS A 575 13.62 -23.45 9.82
C LYS A 575 13.01 -24.75 9.28
N PRO A 576 12.42 -25.61 10.14
CA PRO A 576 11.75 -26.82 9.68
C PRO A 576 10.51 -26.53 8.81
N ILE A 577 10.37 -27.24 7.70
CA ILE A 577 9.18 -27.17 6.83
C ILE A 577 8.33 -28.41 7.05
N MET A 578 7.05 -28.22 7.36
CA MET A 578 6.10 -29.34 7.44
C MET A 578 5.62 -29.73 6.04
N CYS A 579 5.55 -31.02 5.76
CA CYS A 579 4.94 -31.57 4.54
C CYS A 579 3.56 -32.12 4.88
N TYR A 580 2.53 -31.27 4.82
CA TYR A 580 1.19 -31.60 5.27
C TYR A 580 0.51 -32.58 4.31
N ARG A 581 0.13 -33.77 4.82
CA ARG A 581 -0.51 -34.84 4.03
C ARG A 581 0.26 -35.16 2.74
N LEU A 582 1.58 -35.30 2.86
CA LEU A 582 2.48 -35.74 1.79
C LEU A 582 2.00 -37.06 1.18
N GLN A 583 1.91 -37.08 -0.15
CA GLN A 583 1.48 -38.23 -0.94
C GLN A 583 2.58 -38.66 -1.91
N GLY A 584 2.66 -39.95 -2.23
CA GLY A 584 3.56 -40.45 -3.26
C GLY A 584 4.08 -41.85 -2.96
N ASN A 585 4.69 -42.48 -3.97
CA ASN A 585 5.23 -43.82 -3.83
C ASN A 585 6.36 -43.85 -2.79
N GLY A 586 6.22 -44.71 -1.77
CA GLY A 586 7.18 -44.82 -0.66
C GLY A 586 6.88 -43.92 0.54
N ALA A 587 5.78 -43.16 0.52
CA ALA A 587 5.30 -42.38 1.67
C ALA A 587 4.96 -43.28 2.89
N ASP A 588 4.61 -44.54 2.65
CA ASP A 588 4.30 -45.58 3.64
C ASP A 588 5.51 -46.15 4.38
N ASP A 589 6.72 -45.91 3.87
CA ASP A 589 7.98 -46.44 4.41
C ASP A 589 8.93 -45.33 4.91
N LEU A 590 8.50 -44.07 4.98
CA LEU A 590 9.37 -42.96 5.40
C LEU A 590 9.82 -43.10 6.87
N ALA A 591 11.09 -42.81 7.11
CA ALA A 591 11.69 -42.81 8.44
C ALA A 591 12.44 -41.51 8.75
N VAL A 592 12.54 -41.15 10.03
CA VAL A 592 13.39 -40.03 10.49
C VAL A 592 14.84 -40.28 10.04
N GLY A 593 15.46 -39.27 9.45
CA GLY A 593 16.79 -39.33 8.86
C GLY A 593 16.81 -39.63 7.36
N ASP A 594 15.70 -40.08 6.77
CA ASP A 594 15.59 -40.19 5.31
C ASP A 594 15.69 -38.78 4.70
N THR A 595 16.40 -38.67 3.58
CA THR A 595 16.40 -37.43 2.78
C THR A 595 15.33 -37.56 1.71
N ILE A 596 14.36 -36.66 1.71
CA ILE A 596 13.26 -36.66 0.74
C ILE A 596 13.25 -35.39 -0.09
N THR A 597 12.80 -35.53 -1.33
CA THR A 597 12.48 -34.40 -2.21
C THR A 597 10.96 -34.29 -2.30
N VAL A 598 10.43 -33.11 -1.99
CA VAL A 598 9.00 -32.81 -1.96
C VAL A 598 8.71 -31.65 -2.90
N SER A 599 7.68 -31.79 -3.72
CA SER A 599 7.15 -30.72 -4.57
C SER A 599 5.72 -30.34 -4.18
N GLY A 600 5.41 -29.06 -4.20
CA GLY A 600 4.05 -28.56 -3.95
C GLY A 600 3.99 -27.06 -3.70
N LEU A 601 2.81 -26.58 -3.34
CA LEU A 601 2.59 -25.20 -2.91
C LEU A 601 3.10 -25.01 -1.48
N LEU A 602 3.82 -23.91 -1.25
CA LEU A 602 4.30 -23.52 0.07
C LEU A 602 3.43 -22.40 0.62
N LYS A 603 3.06 -22.50 1.90
CA LYS A 603 2.27 -21.49 2.60
C LYS A 603 2.71 -21.37 4.05
N LYS A 604 2.28 -20.28 4.69
CA LYS A 604 2.36 -20.14 6.15
C LYS A 604 1.00 -20.43 6.74
N TYR A 605 0.77 -21.69 7.13
CA TYR A 605 -0.51 -22.10 7.71
C TYR A 605 -0.81 -21.33 8.98
N HIS A 606 -2.00 -20.74 9.05
CA HIS A 606 -2.49 -20.00 10.22
C HIS A 606 -3.78 -20.65 10.76
N LYS A 607 -3.87 -20.75 12.08
CA LYS A 607 -5.10 -21.13 12.77
C LYS A 607 -5.14 -20.49 14.16
N ASP A 608 -6.27 -19.87 14.48
CA ASP A 608 -6.48 -19.19 15.76
C ASP A 608 -6.07 -20.06 16.97
N GLY A 609 -5.17 -19.51 17.79
CA GLY A 609 -4.66 -20.18 18.99
C GLY A 609 -3.64 -21.30 18.73
N GLN A 610 -3.13 -21.45 17.51
CA GLN A 610 -2.03 -22.34 17.16
C GLN A 610 -0.87 -21.52 16.58
N PRO A 611 0.39 -21.98 16.69
CA PRO A 611 1.52 -21.32 16.05
C PRO A 611 1.37 -21.39 14.52
N ASP A 612 1.85 -20.36 13.82
CA ASP A 612 1.95 -20.38 12.37
C ASP A 612 2.98 -21.40 11.92
N ILE A 613 2.65 -22.17 10.88
CA ILE A 613 3.48 -23.29 10.42
C ILE A 613 3.82 -23.09 8.94
N PRO A 614 5.10 -22.86 8.60
CA PRO A 614 5.57 -22.97 7.22
C PRO A 614 5.42 -24.42 6.74
N GLU A 615 4.57 -24.62 5.73
CA GLU A 615 4.24 -25.95 5.24
C GLU A 615 4.15 -26.01 3.72
N PHE A 616 4.51 -27.18 3.17
CA PHE A 616 3.89 -27.63 1.93
C PHE A 616 2.44 -27.99 2.21
N ASP A 617 1.52 -27.39 1.45
CA ASP A 617 0.08 -27.60 1.62
C ASP A 617 -0.35 -29.03 1.24
N ALA A 618 -1.58 -29.39 1.63
CA ALA A 618 -2.23 -30.64 1.24
C ALA A 618 -2.24 -30.78 -0.29
N GLY A 619 -1.75 -31.93 -0.77
CA GLY A 619 -1.54 -32.18 -2.20
C GLY A 619 -0.07 -32.13 -2.63
N CYS A 620 0.85 -31.85 -1.70
CA CYS A 620 2.29 -32.01 -1.97
C CYS A 620 2.68 -33.46 -2.26
N SER A 621 3.65 -33.61 -3.16
CA SER A 621 4.09 -34.87 -3.73
C SER A 621 5.51 -35.23 -3.29
N LEU A 622 5.68 -36.49 -2.89
CA LEU A 622 6.97 -37.10 -2.63
C LEU A 622 7.60 -37.54 -3.95
N ASP A 623 8.64 -36.81 -4.38
CA ASP A 623 9.31 -37.06 -5.66
C ASP A 623 10.45 -38.07 -5.55
N LYS A 624 11.16 -38.04 -4.41
CA LYS A 624 12.35 -38.87 -4.19
C LYS A 624 12.55 -39.18 -2.72
N VAL A 625 13.03 -40.39 -2.44
CA VAL A 625 13.51 -40.82 -1.14
C VAL A 625 14.93 -41.34 -1.27
N VAL A 626 15.84 -40.87 -0.42
CA VAL A 626 17.14 -41.47 -0.16
C VAL A 626 17.11 -41.94 1.29
N LYS A 627 17.10 -43.26 1.48
CA LYS A 627 17.05 -43.86 2.80
C LYS A 627 18.27 -43.47 3.62
N ALA A 628 18.06 -43.16 4.89
CA ALA A 628 19.16 -42.97 5.83
C ALA A 628 20.12 -44.17 5.73
N GLN A 629 21.41 -43.92 5.54
CA GLN A 629 22.39 -45.01 5.53
C GLN A 629 22.34 -45.71 6.88
N GLN A 630 21.82 -46.94 6.89
CA GLN A 630 22.04 -47.86 8.00
C GLN A 630 23.56 -48.05 8.11
N PRO A 631 24.18 -47.86 9.30
CA PRO A 631 25.58 -48.21 9.47
C PRO A 631 25.76 -49.68 9.07
N GLN A 632 26.55 -49.93 8.03
CA GLN A 632 26.85 -51.31 7.63
C GLN A 632 27.45 -52.05 8.83
N PRO A 633 26.94 -53.23 9.20
CA PRO A 633 27.65 -54.08 10.14
C PRO A 633 28.85 -54.70 9.40
N GLY A 634 30.04 -54.14 9.58
CA GLY A 634 31.23 -54.66 8.91
C GLY A 634 32.56 -54.08 9.39
N THR A 635 33.20 -54.83 10.29
CA THR A 635 34.65 -54.88 10.61
C THR A 635 35.32 -53.57 11.04
N GLY A 636 35.79 -53.57 12.29
CA GLY A 636 36.22 -52.37 13.00
C GLY A 636 37.39 -51.61 12.38
N ASP A 637 37.35 -50.30 12.60
CA ASP A 637 38.40 -49.68 13.40
C ASP A 637 37.81 -48.51 14.19
N LEU A 638 38.28 -48.34 15.42
CA LEU A 638 37.86 -47.32 16.38
C LEU A 638 38.48 -45.97 16.00
N ALA A 639 37.64 -44.96 15.73
CA ALA A 639 38.02 -43.57 16.00
C ALA A 639 36.80 -42.78 16.47
N VAL A 640 36.93 -42.35 17.72
CA VAL A 640 35.96 -41.70 18.61
C VAL A 640 35.83 -40.22 18.27
N THR A 641 34.59 -39.71 18.22
CA THR A 641 34.07 -38.37 18.64
C THR A 641 32.80 -38.10 17.81
N SER A 642 31.57 -37.86 18.28
CA SER A 642 31.00 -37.50 19.57
C SER A 642 29.56 -38.03 19.60
N PHE A 643 29.26 -38.96 20.50
CA PHE A 643 27.92 -39.54 20.72
C PHE A 643 27.25 -38.76 21.85
N ALA A 644 26.35 -37.85 21.52
CA ALA A 644 25.47 -37.18 22.50
C ALA A 644 24.10 -36.85 21.86
N ALA A 645 23.37 -37.90 21.47
CA ALA A 645 21.95 -37.78 21.13
C ALA A 645 21.18 -39.10 21.31
N LEU A 646 21.89 -40.24 21.30
CA LEU A 646 21.29 -41.58 21.43
C LEU A 646 21.18 -42.07 22.89
N LEU A 647 20.68 -41.23 23.81
CA LEU A 647 20.40 -41.65 25.20
C LEU A 647 19.15 -40.98 25.82
N VAL A 648 18.20 -40.50 25.01
CA VAL A 648 16.93 -39.95 25.56
C VAL A 648 15.69 -40.74 25.11
N LEU A 649 15.74 -41.51 24.00
CA LEU A 649 14.60 -42.32 23.56
C LEU A 649 14.45 -43.69 24.25
N ALA A 650 15.43 -44.14 25.04
CA ALA A 650 15.32 -45.40 25.79
C ALA A 650 14.68 -45.26 27.19
N LEU A 651 14.32 -44.04 27.63
CA LEU A 651 13.78 -43.80 28.97
C LEU A 651 12.27 -43.53 29.04
N SER A 652 11.58 -43.30 27.92
CA SER A 652 10.14 -43.02 27.89
C SER A 652 9.25 -44.25 27.63
N ALA A 653 9.80 -45.35 27.11
CA ALA A 653 9.08 -46.62 26.95
C ALA A 653 9.00 -47.47 28.24
N ALA A 654 9.83 -47.18 29.26
CA ALA A 654 9.84 -47.91 30.53
C ALA A 654 8.91 -47.32 31.61
N LEU A 655 8.32 -46.13 31.39
CA LEU A 655 7.47 -45.46 32.38
C LEU A 655 5.97 -45.71 32.19
N VAL A 656 5.53 -46.24 31.04
CA VAL A 656 4.11 -46.56 30.75
C VAL A 656 3.72 -47.97 31.24
N LEU A 657 4.67 -48.84 31.57
CA LEU A 657 4.39 -50.21 32.07
C LEU A 657 4.41 -50.36 33.61
N ARG A 658 4.54 -49.28 34.39
CA ARG A 658 4.52 -49.31 35.87
C ARG A 658 3.31 -48.62 36.54
N ARG A 659 2.22 -48.35 35.82
CA ARG A 659 0.92 -47.93 36.40
C ARG A 659 -0.24 -48.90 36.15
N LYS A 660 0.07 -50.20 35.97
CA LYS A 660 -0.89 -51.32 36.10
C LYS A 660 -0.30 -52.42 36.99
N LYS A 661 -0.04 -52.09 38.25
CA LYS A 661 0.02 -52.99 39.44
C LYS A 661 0.53 -52.20 40.65
N ALA A 662 -0.37 -51.44 41.26
CA ALA A 662 -0.45 -51.09 42.68
C ALA A 662 -1.69 -50.20 42.85
#